data_AF-G4CGA4-F1
#
_entry.id   AF-G4CGA4-F1
#
_cell.length_a   1.000
_cell.length_b   1.000
_cell.length_c   1.000
_cell.angle_alpha   90.00
_cell.angle_beta   90.00
_cell.angle_gamma   90.00
#
_symmetry.space_group_name_H-M   'P 1'
#
loop_
_entity.id
_entity.type
_entity.pdbx_description
1 polymer ?
#
loop_
_entity_poly.entity_id
_entity_poly.type
_entity_poly.pdbx_seq_one_letter_code
_entity_poly.pdbx_strand_id
1 'polypeptide(L)'
;MDLLTFGLRQQSVLLSMGVKTQMRTEYSGPVIALGVKTRVLKNGGGALLALGVLQKSIVSGSLLALATRQSRTALQRCFKGSQTLGLDGLDYDIEVRIGGMAVPMCELAENMSIRHAENQSYLCDFVLRKERGLIDPYQWHGKSIEVDVVTDVRRVRLYTGIVDIGRIEFPRRAVVLQCSDRRKLLNNAMPRSVLNSIGYTSSSAHGNEFKDQDEELRARLETIPASYEYDARGIGYLTPWQPKATADFVMGPCFVYAREPSVTLASVGRVVNQVKIKIENRYSRQLQRDLQYQFFSDCNVCNYGRYGLPPRTEMVTSAAKGAGWAIGNLVAVGLEKEGYYKCSGYREFIWRPVVTRTTSIRPRTDVSGNVVQDQNGNEVMDVASVSVADYTNMYAREASWKASRRWVQNITEVLEITLSNAASIGRYDLLEENMSYAVVHEYQDESWGRDYQSPSAPEGFARLENGDYYRDIDNTAAGEYDKTLQVALHTAYTKILSSHRDNTLDLQVKMMPDIDLRHTHRIEHPHFKGNAKVYSFVHSFDMAAGIGKTDVTYKFYQSADGGAIQPLNVPARKRYAGTPSGNRSIRLGSVLLPAGTVDNADQYQGQIMRQRTDRVGDYRETIMFKVITPAIEEGSTDTALVINAHAQNVSIPNDDVEIRL
;
A
#
# COMPACT_ATOMS: atom_id res chain seq x y z
N MET A 1 -46.10 68.03 -41.77
CA MET A 1 -45.34 67.88 -40.51
C MET A 1 -45.87 66.64 -39.81
N ASP A 2 -44.97 65.67 -39.64
CA ASP A 2 -45.20 64.27 -39.27
C ASP A 2 -45.78 64.06 -37.86
N LEU A 3 -46.54 62.96 -37.67
CA LEU A 3 -46.11 61.78 -36.89
C LEU A 3 -47.29 60.85 -36.52
N LEU A 4 -47.07 59.56 -36.84
CA LEU A 4 -47.38 58.35 -36.09
C LEU A 4 -48.81 57.77 -36.02
N THR A 5 -48.94 56.69 -36.78
CA THR A 5 -49.77 55.50 -36.55
C THR A 5 -49.45 54.84 -35.20
N PHE A 6 -50.49 54.52 -34.41
CA PHE A 6 -50.42 53.45 -33.40
C PHE A 6 -51.57 52.47 -33.65
N GLY A 7 -51.19 51.24 -34.01
CA GLY A 7 -52.10 50.10 -34.07
C GLY A 7 -52.50 49.65 -32.68
N LEU A 8 -53.79 49.79 -32.36
CA LEU A 8 -54.38 49.17 -31.17
C LEU A 8 -54.41 47.65 -31.37
N ARG A 9 -53.66 46.94 -30.52
CA ARG A 9 -53.84 45.50 -30.28
C ARG A 9 -55.29 45.27 -29.84
N GLN A 10 -56.01 44.43 -30.57
CA GLN A 10 -57.27 43.85 -30.10
C GLN A 10 -57.02 43.13 -28.77
N GLN A 11 -57.48 43.71 -27.66
CA GLN A 11 -57.87 42.92 -26.49
C GLN A 11 -59.33 42.52 -26.69
N SER A 12 -59.54 41.27 -27.07
CA SER A 12 -60.87 40.67 -27.17
C SER A 12 -61.43 40.48 -25.76
N VAL A 13 -62.16 41.47 -25.24
CA VAL A 13 -63.09 41.23 -24.12
C VAL A 13 -64.30 40.51 -24.72
N LEU A 14 -64.39 39.20 -24.52
CA LEU A 14 -65.39 38.34 -25.16
C LEU A 14 -66.81 38.51 -24.58
N LEU A 15 -66.95 39.13 -23.40
CA LEU A 15 -68.25 39.53 -22.85
C LEU A 15 -68.03 40.59 -21.75
N SER A 16 -68.74 41.71 -21.83
CA SER A 16 -68.88 42.68 -20.74
C SER A 16 -70.33 42.64 -20.27
N MET A 17 -70.56 42.15 -19.05
CA MET A 17 -71.87 42.19 -18.39
C MET A 17 -71.78 43.12 -17.18
N GLY A 18 -72.34 44.32 -17.29
CA GLY A 18 -72.57 45.20 -16.16
C GLY A 18 -73.99 44.98 -15.62
N VAL A 19 -74.11 44.39 -14.42
CA VAL A 19 -75.39 44.30 -13.70
C VAL A 19 -75.34 45.28 -12.53
N LYS A 20 -76.25 46.27 -12.53
CA LYS A 20 -76.46 47.17 -11.39
C LYS A 20 -77.69 46.71 -10.63
N THR A 21 -77.49 46.02 -9.52
CA THR A 21 -78.58 45.57 -8.65
C THR A 21 -78.64 46.48 -7.43
N GLN A 22 -79.80 47.07 -7.18
CA GLN A 22 -80.07 47.88 -5.98
C GLN A 22 -81.16 47.14 -5.19
N MET A 23 -80.82 46.63 -4.01
CA MET A 23 -81.74 45.86 -3.16
C MET A 23 -81.82 46.48 -1.77
N ARG A 24 -83.01 46.45 -1.16
CA ARG A 24 -83.31 47.20 0.08
C ARG A 24 -83.75 46.32 1.26
N THR A 25 -83.54 45.01 1.21
CA THR A 25 -83.86 44.12 2.36
C THR A 25 -82.94 42.91 2.40
N GLU A 26 -82.70 42.43 3.63
CA GLU A 26 -81.78 41.33 3.98
C GLU A 26 -82.19 40.02 3.30
N TYR A 27 -81.22 39.38 2.65
CA TYR A 27 -81.37 38.05 2.05
C TYR A 27 -80.24 37.15 2.53
N SER A 28 -80.57 35.88 2.77
CA SER A 28 -79.63 34.79 2.98
C SER A 28 -79.63 33.91 1.73
N GLY A 29 -78.62 34.07 0.86
CA GLY A 29 -78.45 33.31 -0.38
C GLY A 29 -77.65 34.04 -1.47
N PRO A 30 -77.15 33.34 -2.51
CA PRO A 30 -76.36 33.95 -3.58
C PRO A 30 -77.24 34.83 -4.49
N VAL A 31 -76.86 36.10 -4.64
CA VAL A 31 -77.66 37.12 -5.37
C VAL A 31 -77.50 37.02 -6.90
N ILE A 32 -76.37 36.49 -7.40
CA ILE A 32 -76.09 36.29 -8.82
C ILE A 32 -75.31 34.97 -9.00
N ALA A 33 -75.73 34.11 -9.93
CA ALA A 33 -74.98 32.94 -10.36
C ALA A 33 -74.64 33.06 -11.85
N LEU A 34 -73.35 33.10 -12.20
CA LEU A 34 -72.86 33.16 -13.57
C LEU A 34 -72.07 31.89 -13.89
N GLY A 35 -72.59 31.07 -14.81
CA GLY A 35 -71.88 29.91 -15.34
C GLY A 35 -71.19 30.26 -16.65
N VAL A 36 -69.86 30.33 -16.66
CA VAL A 36 -69.07 30.58 -17.88
C VAL A 36 -68.36 29.29 -18.27
N LYS A 37 -68.62 28.78 -19.47
CA LYS A 37 -67.90 27.65 -20.07
C LYS A 37 -67.02 28.18 -21.20
N THR A 38 -65.74 28.41 -20.92
CA THR A 38 -64.74 28.81 -21.93
C THR A 38 -63.97 27.59 -22.42
N ARG A 39 -63.86 27.45 -23.75
CA ARG A 39 -62.96 26.50 -24.41
C ARG A 39 -61.80 27.30 -25.00
N VAL A 40 -60.61 27.16 -24.44
CA VAL A 40 -59.40 27.84 -24.94
C VAL A 40 -58.65 26.87 -25.84
N LEU A 41 -58.39 27.27 -27.09
CA LEU A 41 -57.75 26.43 -28.10
C LEU A 41 -56.31 26.84 -28.44
N LYS A 42 -55.68 27.77 -27.69
CA LYS A 42 -54.26 28.13 -27.89
C LYS A 42 -53.57 28.61 -26.61
N ASN A 43 -52.29 28.27 -26.49
CA ASN A 43 -51.33 28.78 -25.50
C ASN A 43 -51.08 30.27 -25.75
N GLY A 44 -51.68 31.13 -24.93
CA GLY A 44 -51.37 32.55 -24.87
C GLY A 44 -51.36 32.99 -23.41
N GLY A 45 -50.23 33.51 -22.94
CA GLY A 45 -50.11 34.08 -21.61
C GLY A 45 -50.92 35.38 -21.50
N GLY A 46 -51.84 35.42 -20.53
CA GLY A 46 -52.67 36.58 -20.19
C GLY A 46 -53.67 36.20 -19.10
N ALA A 47 -54.08 37.16 -18.26
CA ALA A 47 -55.15 36.94 -17.30
C ALA A 47 -56.47 36.75 -18.06
N LEU A 48 -57.00 35.52 -18.07
CA LEU A 48 -58.22 35.15 -18.81
C LEU A 48 -59.52 35.67 -18.17
N LEU A 49 -59.44 36.18 -16.93
CA LEU A 49 -60.58 36.72 -16.18
C LEU A 49 -60.06 37.81 -15.23
N ALA A 50 -60.59 39.03 -15.32
CA ALA A 50 -60.36 40.10 -14.36
C ALA A 50 -61.69 40.50 -13.71
N LEU A 51 -61.80 40.33 -12.40
CA LEU A 51 -62.98 40.68 -11.60
C LEU A 51 -62.59 41.83 -10.66
N GLY A 52 -63.16 43.01 -10.86
CA GLY A 52 -63.07 44.14 -9.95
C GLY A 52 -64.35 44.27 -9.14
N VAL A 53 -64.27 44.12 -7.82
CA VAL A 53 -65.40 44.32 -6.90
C VAL A 53 -65.10 45.52 -6.02
N LEU A 54 -65.98 46.51 -5.99
CA LEU A 54 -65.87 47.67 -5.11
C LEU A 54 -67.10 47.69 -4.20
N GLN A 55 -66.90 47.31 -2.94
CA GLN A 55 -67.97 47.15 -1.96
C GLN A 55 -67.91 48.27 -0.91
N LYS A 56 -69.07 48.83 -0.57
CA LYS A 56 -69.21 49.86 0.47
C LYS A 56 -70.36 49.50 1.43
N SER A 57 -70.25 48.36 2.11
CA SER A 57 -71.07 48.00 3.27
C SER A 57 -70.58 46.73 3.98
N ILE A 58 -70.87 46.64 5.29
CA ILE A 58 -70.56 45.52 6.17
C ILE A 58 -71.68 44.48 6.05
N VAL A 59 -71.35 43.24 5.67
CA VAL A 59 -72.28 42.10 5.69
C VAL A 59 -71.52 40.87 6.18
N SER A 60 -72.15 40.04 7.02
CA SER A 60 -71.63 38.75 7.47
C SER A 60 -72.08 37.62 6.55
N GLY A 61 -71.13 36.91 5.94
CA GLY A 61 -71.36 35.77 5.03
C GLY A 61 -70.42 35.77 3.80
N SER A 62 -70.32 34.64 3.10
CA SER A 62 -69.54 34.53 1.86
C SER A 62 -70.34 35.06 0.66
N LEU A 63 -69.95 36.23 0.15
CA LEU A 63 -70.63 36.95 -0.92
C LEU A 63 -70.31 36.45 -2.34
N LEU A 64 -69.22 35.67 -2.50
CA LEU A 64 -68.75 35.19 -3.81
C LEU A 64 -68.09 33.81 -3.65
N ALA A 65 -68.58 32.82 -4.40
CA ALA A 65 -67.95 31.51 -4.55
C ALA A 65 -67.65 31.27 -6.03
N LEU A 66 -66.36 31.31 -6.41
CA LEU A 66 -65.89 30.89 -7.73
C LEU A 66 -65.39 29.44 -7.64
N ALA A 67 -66.02 28.55 -8.39
CA ALA A 67 -65.52 27.21 -8.63
C ALA A 67 -65.08 27.10 -10.10
N THR A 68 -63.78 26.94 -10.34
CA THR A 68 -63.24 26.69 -11.67
C THR A 68 -62.91 25.20 -11.80
N ARG A 69 -63.42 24.55 -12.86
CA ARG A 69 -63.04 23.18 -13.22
C ARG A 69 -62.30 23.23 -14.54
N GLN A 70 -60.97 23.21 -14.47
CA GLN A 70 -60.12 23.16 -15.66
C GLN A 70 -59.97 21.70 -16.09
N SER A 71 -60.53 21.37 -17.26
CA SER A 71 -60.24 20.11 -17.95
C SER A 71 -58.79 20.17 -18.41
N ARG A 72 -57.86 19.50 -17.71
CA ARG A 72 -56.50 19.30 -18.22
C ARG A 72 -56.60 18.52 -19.52
N THR A 73 -56.24 19.13 -20.63
CA THR A 73 -55.83 18.39 -21.82
C THR A 73 -54.73 17.42 -21.38
N ALA A 74 -54.78 16.15 -21.81
CA ALA A 74 -53.74 15.18 -21.51
C ALA A 74 -52.36 15.82 -21.75
N LEU A 75 -51.46 15.72 -20.78
CA LEU A 75 -50.08 16.20 -20.92
C LEU A 75 -49.47 15.47 -22.12
N GLN A 76 -49.35 16.17 -23.25
CA GLN A 76 -48.67 15.63 -24.40
C GLN A 76 -47.18 15.63 -24.07
N ARG A 77 -46.69 14.43 -23.78
CA ARG A 77 -45.28 14.17 -23.51
C ARG A 77 -44.46 14.42 -24.78
N CYS A 78 -43.24 14.91 -24.61
CA CYS A 78 -42.38 15.36 -25.70
C CYS A 78 -41.71 14.19 -26.42
N PHE A 79 -41.56 13.05 -25.74
CA PHE A 79 -40.91 11.87 -26.29
C PHE A 79 -41.85 10.68 -26.34
N LYS A 80 -41.74 9.92 -27.43
CA LYS A 80 -42.57 8.72 -27.66
C LYS A 80 -42.01 7.51 -26.93
N GLY A 81 -42.86 6.83 -26.17
CA GLY A 81 -42.51 5.61 -25.45
C GLY A 81 -42.12 4.45 -26.35
N SER A 82 -42.61 4.42 -27.60
CA SER A 82 -42.19 3.44 -28.61
C SER A 82 -40.67 3.44 -28.91
N GLN A 83 -39.98 4.52 -28.56
CA GLN A 83 -38.53 4.72 -28.73
C GLN A 83 -37.74 4.55 -27.42
N THR A 84 -38.30 3.84 -26.43
CA THR A 84 -37.64 3.58 -25.15
C THR A 84 -37.52 2.09 -24.84
N LEU A 85 -36.64 1.80 -23.88
CA LEU A 85 -36.44 0.52 -23.23
C LEU A 85 -36.79 0.69 -21.74
N GLY A 86 -37.52 -0.25 -21.16
CA GLY A 86 -37.79 -0.24 -19.71
C GLY A 86 -38.85 0.75 -19.22
N LEU A 87 -39.55 1.48 -20.09
CA LEU A 87 -40.70 2.34 -19.72
C LEU A 87 -42.05 1.80 -20.26
N ASP A 88 -42.11 0.53 -20.62
CA ASP A 88 -43.33 -0.16 -21.06
C ASP A 88 -44.08 0.52 -22.23
N GLY A 89 -43.34 1.22 -23.09
CA GLY A 89 -43.91 1.93 -24.24
C GLY A 89 -44.66 3.22 -23.88
N LEU A 90 -44.60 3.68 -22.63
CA LEU A 90 -45.22 4.91 -22.18
C LEU A 90 -44.46 6.14 -22.67
N ASP A 91 -45.19 7.12 -23.20
CA ASP A 91 -44.61 8.41 -23.55
C ASP A 91 -44.06 9.11 -22.29
N TYR A 92 -42.99 9.88 -22.46
CA TYR A 92 -42.20 10.39 -21.35
C TYR A 92 -41.69 11.81 -21.60
N ASP A 93 -41.38 12.51 -20.51
CA ASP A 93 -40.67 13.79 -20.50
C ASP A 93 -39.35 13.68 -19.75
N ILE A 94 -38.49 14.67 -19.97
CA ILE A 94 -37.29 14.91 -19.17
C ILE A 94 -37.56 16.04 -18.19
N GLU A 95 -37.67 15.71 -16.91
CA GLU A 95 -37.82 16.68 -15.82
C GLU A 95 -36.43 17.05 -15.29
N VAL A 96 -36.06 18.32 -15.41
CA VAL A 96 -34.81 18.85 -14.85
C VAL A 96 -35.13 19.77 -13.69
N ARG A 97 -34.45 19.59 -12.57
CA ARG A 97 -34.53 20.48 -11.41
C ARG A 97 -33.17 21.07 -11.11
N ILE A 98 -33.07 22.40 -11.09
CA ILE A 98 -31.84 23.12 -10.72
C ILE A 98 -32.10 23.92 -9.45
N GLY A 99 -31.33 23.66 -8.39
CA GLY A 99 -31.55 24.26 -7.07
C GLY A 99 -32.96 23.98 -6.51
N GLY A 100 -33.55 22.83 -6.87
CA GLY A 100 -34.91 22.43 -6.50
C GLY A 100 -36.02 23.00 -7.41
N MET A 101 -35.71 23.94 -8.31
CA MET A 101 -36.69 24.53 -9.23
C MET A 101 -36.76 23.75 -10.54
N ALA A 102 -37.97 23.41 -10.99
CA ALA A 102 -38.19 22.73 -12.25
C ALA A 102 -37.88 23.66 -13.44
N VAL A 103 -37.14 23.13 -14.43
CA VAL A 103 -36.85 23.79 -15.69
C VAL A 103 -37.76 23.19 -16.76
N PRO A 104 -38.56 23.99 -17.48
CA PRO A 104 -39.46 23.49 -18.52
C PRO A 104 -38.66 23.10 -19.78
N MET A 105 -38.07 21.91 -19.76
CA MET A 105 -37.13 21.45 -20.78
C MET A 105 -37.72 21.38 -22.18
N CYS A 106 -38.96 20.92 -22.34
CA CYS A 106 -39.57 20.85 -23.67
C CYS A 106 -39.84 22.21 -24.32
N GLU A 107 -39.95 23.26 -23.52
CA GLU A 107 -40.20 24.62 -24.01
C GLU A 107 -38.90 25.37 -24.25
N LEU A 108 -37.90 25.15 -23.39
CA LEU A 108 -36.69 25.97 -23.34
C LEU A 108 -35.46 25.25 -23.87
N ALA A 109 -35.35 23.92 -23.82
CA ALA A 109 -34.12 23.24 -24.19
C ALA A 109 -34.08 22.86 -25.68
N GLU A 110 -32.90 22.92 -26.30
CA GLU A 110 -32.68 22.41 -27.66
C GLU A 110 -32.28 20.94 -27.62
N ASN A 111 -31.22 20.66 -26.87
CA ASN A 111 -30.64 19.34 -26.73
C ASN A 111 -30.11 19.13 -25.32
N MET A 112 -29.96 17.86 -24.96
CA MET A 112 -29.30 17.41 -23.74
C MET A 112 -28.49 16.15 -24.04
N SER A 113 -27.31 16.06 -23.42
CA SER A 113 -26.47 14.89 -23.41
C SER A 113 -26.10 14.53 -21.99
N ILE A 114 -26.30 13.27 -21.59
CA ILE A 114 -25.86 12.72 -20.31
C ILE A 114 -24.92 11.57 -20.61
N ARG A 115 -23.69 11.60 -20.10
CA ARG A 115 -22.63 10.65 -20.45
C ARG A 115 -21.90 10.13 -19.22
N HIS A 116 -21.73 8.81 -19.18
CA HIS A 116 -20.99 8.12 -18.13
C HIS A 116 -20.01 7.12 -18.72
N ALA A 117 -18.86 6.94 -18.07
CA ALA A 117 -17.86 5.96 -18.46
C ALA A 117 -17.05 5.52 -17.23
N GLU A 118 -16.53 4.29 -17.28
CA GLU A 118 -15.67 3.78 -16.21
C GLU A 118 -14.49 4.73 -15.91
N ASN A 119 -14.25 4.98 -14.63
CA ASN A 119 -13.23 5.84 -14.06
C ASN A 119 -13.31 7.32 -14.47
N GLN A 120 -14.45 7.77 -15.00
CA GLN A 120 -14.71 9.16 -15.38
C GLN A 120 -15.81 9.78 -14.52
N SER A 121 -15.87 11.12 -14.53
CA SER A 121 -17.00 11.84 -13.93
C SER A 121 -18.25 11.62 -14.76
N TYR A 122 -19.40 11.46 -14.08
CA TYR A 122 -20.69 11.51 -14.75
C TYR A 122 -20.95 12.97 -15.18
N LEU A 123 -21.22 13.21 -16.47
CA LEU A 123 -21.44 14.56 -17.01
C LEU A 123 -22.83 14.72 -17.62
N CYS A 124 -23.38 15.93 -17.50
CA CYS A 124 -24.62 16.34 -18.16
C CYS A 124 -24.45 17.72 -18.79
N ASP A 125 -24.70 17.82 -20.09
CA ASP A 125 -24.63 19.06 -20.85
C ASP A 125 -25.97 19.33 -21.54
N PHE A 126 -26.46 20.57 -21.52
CA PHE A 126 -27.66 20.95 -22.27
C PHE A 126 -27.69 22.43 -22.62
N VAL A 127 -28.49 22.75 -23.64
CA VAL A 127 -28.61 24.10 -24.19
C VAL A 127 -30.03 24.62 -23.96
N LEU A 128 -30.15 25.73 -23.25
CA LEU A 128 -31.41 26.45 -23.02
C LEU A 128 -31.52 27.65 -23.96
N ARG A 129 -32.57 27.70 -24.79
CA ARG A 129 -33.04 28.90 -25.48
C ARG A 129 -33.60 29.88 -24.48
N LYS A 130 -33.23 31.16 -24.60
CA LYS A 130 -33.82 32.22 -23.78
C LYS A 130 -34.37 33.33 -24.66
N GLU A 131 -35.58 33.79 -24.32
CA GLU A 131 -36.16 34.98 -24.93
C GLU A 131 -35.37 36.24 -24.55
N ARG A 132 -35.60 37.35 -25.27
CA ARG A 132 -34.90 38.61 -25.00
C ARG A 132 -35.24 39.09 -23.59
N GLY A 133 -34.22 39.33 -22.76
CA GLY A 133 -34.39 39.84 -21.41
C GLY A 133 -33.09 39.84 -20.61
N LEU A 134 -33.19 40.25 -19.35
CA LEU A 134 -32.09 40.17 -18.40
C LEU A 134 -31.78 38.71 -18.07
N ILE A 135 -30.49 38.37 -18.04
CA ILE A 135 -30.00 37.04 -17.66
C ILE A 135 -29.10 37.22 -16.44
N ASP A 136 -29.45 36.56 -15.34
CA ASP A 136 -28.53 36.37 -14.22
C ASP A 136 -27.70 35.10 -14.46
N PRO A 137 -26.37 35.22 -14.71
CA PRO A 137 -25.52 34.05 -14.93
C PRO A 137 -25.40 33.16 -13.69
N TYR A 138 -25.62 33.70 -12.48
CA TYR A 138 -25.54 32.95 -11.22
C TYR A 138 -26.85 32.23 -10.86
N GLN A 139 -27.89 32.38 -11.67
CA GLN A 139 -29.16 31.68 -11.49
C GLN A 139 -28.96 30.15 -11.44
N TRP A 140 -28.02 29.62 -12.22
CA TRP A 140 -27.77 28.18 -12.34
C TRP A 140 -26.42 27.75 -11.80
N HIS A 141 -25.39 28.59 -11.92
CA HIS A 141 -24.03 28.23 -11.57
C HIS A 141 -23.89 27.80 -10.10
N GLY A 142 -23.23 26.67 -9.86
CA GLY A 142 -23.01 26.10 -8.52
C GLY A 142 -24.25 25.51 -7.86
N LYS A 143 -25.41 25.47 -8.54
CA LYS A 143 -26.63 24.85 -8.01
C LYS A 143 -26.64 23.35 -8.29
N SER A 144 -27.25 22.60 -7.37
CA SER A 144 -27.53 21.17 -7.60
C SER A 144 -28.46 20.98 -8.79
N ILE A 145 -28.26 19.90 -9.52
CA ILE A 145 -29.10 19.49 -10.64
C ILE A 145 -29.51 18.04 -10.49
N GLU A 146 -30.80 17.78 -10.75
CA GLU A 146 -31.37 16.45 -10.88
C GLU A 146 -32.07 16.34 -12.23
N VAL A 147 -31.85 15.23 -12.92
CA VAL A 147 -32.52 14.93 -14.19
C VAL A 147 -33.24 13.59 -14.06
N ASP A 148 -34.55 13.62 -14.26
CA ASP A 148 -35.41 12.45 -14.19
C ASP A 148 -36.11 12.24 -15.54
N VAL A 149 -36.27 10.98 -15.96
CA VAL A 149 -37.31 10.60 -16.92
C VAL A 149 -38.61 10.44 -16.16
N VAL A 150 -39.67 11.08 -16.64
CA VAL A 150 -41.01 11.01 -16.04
C VAL A 150 -42.04 10.52 -17.04
N THR A 151 -42.79 9.50 -16.64
CA THR A 151 -44.02 9.04 -17.29
C THR A 151 -45.20 9.37 -16.38
N ASP A 152 -46.40 8.91 -16.73
CA ASP A 152 -47.58 9.09 -15.88
C ASP A 152 -47.57 8.23 -14.61
N VAL A 153 -46.77 7.15 -14.58
CA VAL A 153 -46.75 6.17 -13.48
C VAL A 153 -45.36 5.92 -12.89
N ARG A 154 -44.30 6.34 -13.58
CA ARG A 154 -42.91 6.02 -13.22
C ARG A 154 -42.01 7.24 -13.36
N ARG A 155 -41.07 7.35 -12.41
CA ARG A 155 -39.96 8.32 -12.41
C ARG A 155 -38.65 7.57 -12.29
N VAL A 156 -37.70 7.84 -13.20
CA VAL A 156 -36.37 7.21 -13.20
C VAL A 156 -35.31 8.31 -13.19
N ARG A 157 -34.40 8.27 -12.20
CA ARG A 157 -33.28 9.21 -12.11
C ARG A 157 -32.24 8.87 -13.16
N LEU A 158 -31.91 9.82 -14.04
CA LEU A 158 -30.82 9.68 -15.02
C LEU A 158 -29.51 10.25 -14.49
N TYR A 159 -29.57 11.38 -13.77
CA TYR A 159 -28.38 12.12 -13.40
C TYR A 159 -28.60 12.97 -12.15
N THR A 160 -27.57 13.05 -11.31
CA THR A 160 -27.49 13.95 -10.15
C THR A 160 -26.11 14.60 -10.15
N GLY A 161 -26.03 15.91 -9.96
CA GLY A 161 -24.75 16.61 -9.89
C GLY A 161 -24.88 18.09 -9.57
N ILE A 162 -23.92 18.88 -10.03
CA ILE A 162 -23.90 20.34 -9.89
C ILE A 162 -23.63 20.98 -11.25
N VAL A 163 -24.24 22.14 -11.49
CA VAL A 163 -23.93 22.98 -12.65
C VAL A 163 -22.58 23.66 -12.41
N ASP A 164 -21.54 23.19 -13.11
CA ASP A 164 -20.18 23.71 -12.93
C ASP A 164 -19.89 24.90 -13.85
N ILE A 165 -20.36 24.86 -15.10
CA ILE A 165 -20.11 25.95 -16.07
C ILE A 165 -21.43 26.38 -16.69
N GLY A 166 -21.70 27.69 -16.65
CA GLY A 166 -22.79 28.31 -17.39
C GLY A 166 -22.23 29.30 -18.40
N ARG A 167 -22.35 28.99 -19.70
CA ARG A 167 -21.88 29.85 -20.79
C ARG A 167 -23.04 30.46 -21.54
N ILE A 168 -22.97 31.77 -21.78
CA ILE A 168 -23.97 32.49 -22.56
C ILE A 168 -23.46 32.67 -23.99
N GLU A 169 -24.21 32.20 -24.97
CA GLU A 169 -23.93 32.35 -26.40
C GLU A 169 -24.80 33.46 -26.99
N PHE A 170 -24.27 34.69 -27.07
CA PHE A 170 -25.00 35.86 -27.56
C PHE A 170 -25.57 35.70 -28.98
N PRO A 171 -24.84 35.15 -29.98
CA PRO A 171 -25.36 35.01 -31.33
C PRO A 171 -26.56 34.06 -31.42
N ARG A 172 -26.51 32.96 -30.66
CA ARG A 172 -27.56 31.92 -30.62
C ARG A 172 -28.66 32.21 -29.60
N ARG A 173 -28.46 33.20 -28.72
CA ARG A 173 -29.35 33.51 -27.58
C ARG A 173 -29.62 32.27 -26.72
N ALA A 174 -28.55 31.56 -26.41
CA ALA A 174 -28.61 30.30 -25.69
C ALA A 174 -27.73 30.35 -24.44
N VAL A 175 -28.13 29.59 -23.43
CA VAL A 175 -27.32 29.30 -22.25
C VAL A 175 -26.92 27.84 -22.33
N VAL A 176 -25.61 27.58 -22.41
CA VAL A 176 -25.03 26.24 -22.38
C VAL A 176 -24.64 25.95 -20.93
N LEU A 177 -25.22 24.89 -20.36
CA LEU A 177 -24.91 24.44 -19.01
C LEU A 177 -24.14 23.13 -19.09
N GLN A 178 -23.02 23.08 -18.36
CA GLN A 178 -22.21 21.88 -18.20
C GLN A 178 -22.20 21.50 -16.72
N CYS A 179 -22.49 20.25 -16.46
CA CYS A 179 -22.67 19.72 -15.11
C CYS A 179 -21.75 18.52 -14.89
N SER A 180 -21.26 18.38 -13.65
CA SER A 180 -20.54 17.20 -13.19
C SER A 180 -21.15 16.65 -11.89
N ASP A 181 -21.01 15.35 -11.67
CA ASP A 181 -21.23 14.69 -10.37
C ASP A 181 -20.19 15.13 -9.31
N ARG A 182 -19.11 15.79 -9.74
CA ARG A 182 -17.94 16.13 -8.92
C ARG A 182 -17.31 14.88 -8.28
N ARG A 183 -17.14 13.81 -9.06
CA ARG A 183 -16.50 12.54 -8.68
C ARG A 183 -15.34 12.68 -7.68
N LYS A 184 -14.39 13.59 -7.92
CA LYS A 184 -13.25 13.78 -7.01
C LYS A 184 -13.69 14.16 -5.59
N LEU A 185 -14.68 15.05 -5.45
CA LEU A 185 -15.23 15.41 -4.13
C LEU A 185 -15.97 14.23 -3.50
N LEU A 186 -16.69 13.43 -4.31
CA LEU A 186 -17.36 12.22 -3.82
C LEU A 186 -16.32 11.19 -3.30
N ASN A 187 -15.23 10.98 -4.03
CA ASN A 187 -14.12 10.12 -3.60
C ASN A 187 -13.49 10.61 -2.29
N ASN A 188 -13.29 11.91 -2.16
CA ASN A 188 -12.76 12.57 -0.95
C ASN A 188 -13.76 12.62 0.22
N ALA A 189 -15.02 12.28 -0.01
CA ALA A 189 -16.05 12.18 1.03
C ALA A 189 -16.37 10.72 1.38
N MET A 190 -15.78 9.75 0.68
CA MET A 190 -16.09 8.33 0.87
C MET A 190 -15.65 7.85 2.26
N PRO A 191 -16.45 7.00 2.94
CA PRO A 191 -16.04 6.38 4.19
C PRO A 191 -14.71 5.63 4.05
N ARG A 192 -13.78 5.86 4.97
CA ARG A 192 -12.46 5.20 4.97
C ARG A 192 -12.55 3.68 5.00
N SER A 193 -13.57 3.11 5.62
CA SER A 193 -13.82 1.66 5.63
C SER A 193 -14.07 1.10 4.23
N VAL A 194 -14.81 1.83 3.38
CA VAL A 194 -15.06 1.45 1.99
C VAL A 194 -13.75 1.53 1.20
N LEU A 195 -13.01 2.64 1.31
CA LEU A 195 -11.72 2.80 0.62
C LEU A 195 -10.72 1.69 0.98
N ASN A 196 -10.60 1.36 2.27
CA ASN A 196 -9.68 0.32 2.76
C ASN A 196 -10.06 -1.08 2.30
N SER A 197 -11.31 -1.31 1.88
CA SER A 197 -11.77 -2.58 1.31
C SER A 197 -11.45 -2.75 -0.18
N ILE A 198 -10.98 -1.68 -0.84
CA ILE A 198 -10.67 -1.65 -2.26
C ILE A 198 -9.16 -1.86 -2.44
N GLY A 199 -8.81 -2.90 -3.20
CA GLY A 199 -7.44 -3.16 -3.66
C GLY A 199 -6.37 -3.21 -2.56
N TYR A 200 -5.13 -3.04 -2.97
CA TYR A 200 -3.96 -3.12 -2.11
C TYR A 200 -3.13 -1.84 -2.18
N THR A 201 -2.44 -1.52 -1.09
CA THR A 201 -1.47 -0.43 -1.03
C THR A 201 -0.26 -0.83 -0.20
N SER A 202 0.88 -0.23 -0.52
CA SER A 202 2.11 -0.31 0.26
C SER A 202 2.84 1.03 0.17
N SER A 203 3.58 1.36 1.23
CA SER A 203 4.40 2.57 1.28
C SER A 203 5.50 2.57 0.21
N SER A 204 6.05 1.39 -0.08
CA SER A 204 7.17 1.22 -1.02
C SER A 204 6.72 1.27 -2.48
N ALA A 205 5.44 0.99 -2.76
CA ALA A 205 4.89 1.10 -4.11
C ALA A 205 4.26 2.48 -4.38
N HIS A 206 3.58 3.07 -3.41
CA HIS A 206 2.76 4.27 -3.61
C HIS A 206 3.21 5.50 -2.80
N GLY A 207 4.27 5.38 -2.01
CA GLY A 207 4.71 6.41 -1.08
C GLY A 207 4.03 6.30 0.29
N ASN A 208 4.60 7.00 1.28
CA ASN A 208 4.13 6.94 2.67
C ASN A 208 2.82 7.69 2.91
N GLU A 209 2.45 8.61 2.01
CA GLU A 209 1.32 9.50 2.18
C GLU A 209 0.64 9.73 0.83
N PHE A 210 -0.69 9.83 0.85
CA PHE A 210 -1.51 10.27 -0.27
C PHE A 210 -1.99 11.70 -0.01
N LYS A 211 -2.08 12.53 -1.05
CA LYS A 211 -2.59 13.90 -0.95
C LYS A 211 -4.06 13.94 -0.53
N ASP A 212 -4.86 13.04 -1.08
CA ASP A 212 -6.30 12.92 -0.82
C ASP A 212 -6.79 11.49 -1.07
N GLN A 213 -8.05 11.19 -0.73
CA GLN A 213 -8.62 9.84 -0.92
C GLN A 213 -8.80 9.48 -2.39
N ASP A 214 -8.99 10.47 -3.26
CA ASP A 214 -9.08 10.29 -4.71
C ASP A 214 -7.76 9.76 -5.30
N GLU A 215 -6.61 10.26 -4.82
CA GLU A 215 -5.29 9.71 -5.17
C GLU A 215 -5.11 8.28 -4.64
N GLU A 216 -5.44 8.03 -3.37
CA GLU A 216 -5.34 6.68 -2.78
C GLU A 216 -6.26 5.67 -3.49
N LEU A 217 -7.48 6.08 -3.85
CA LEU A 217 -8.43 5.24 -4.57
C LEU A 217 -7.87 4.85 -5.95
N ARG A 218 -7.23 5.77 -6.68
CA ARG A 218 -6.58 5.46 -7.96
C ARG A 218 -5.49 4.41 -7.79
N ALA A 219 -4.59 4.61 -6.82
CA ALA A 219 -3.52 3.66 -6.53
C ALA A 219 -4.07 2.27 -6.16
N ARG A 220 -5.15 2.21 -5.38
CA ARG A 220 -5.85 0.96 -5.04
C ARG A 220 -6.45 0.27 -6.27
N LEU A 221 -7.11 1.03 -7.14
CA LEU A 221 -7.76 0.49 -8.35
C LEU A 221 -6.76 -0.05 -9.38
N GLU A 222 -5.51 0.40 -9.37
CA GLU A 222 -4.44 -0.18 -10.22
C GLU A 222 -4.14 -1.66 -9.86
N THR A 223 -4.51 -2.10 -8.66
CA THR A 223 -4.23 -3.46 -8.15
C THR A 223 -5.38 -4.45 -8.37
N ILE A 224 -6.55 -4.02 -8.87
CA ILE A 224 -7.69 -4.93 -9.04
C ILE A 224 -8.35 -4.75 -10.40
N PRO A 225 -8.85 -5.83 -11.04
CA PRO A 225 -9.58 -5.74 -12.30
C PRO A 225 -11.04 -5.31 -12.08
N ALA A 226 -11.22 -4.12 -11.53
CA ALA A 226 -12.51 -3.53 -11.20
C ALA A 226 -12.46 -2.01 -11.33
N SER A 227 -13.64 -1.40 -11.48
CA SER A 227 -13.80 0.07 -11.50
C SER A 227 -14.75 0.48 -10.38
N TYR A 228 -14.48 1.61 -9.74
CA TYR A 228 -15.35 2.18 -8.72
C TYR A 228 -16.13 3.34 -9.31
N GLU A 229 -17.45 3.32 -9.30
CA GLU A 229 -18.28 4.35 -9.94
C GLU A 229 -19.40 4.84 -9.04
N TYR A 230 -20.10 5.90 -9.47
CA TYR A 230 -21.32 6.39 -8.83
C TYR A 230 -22.51 6.19 -9.75
N ASP A 231 -23.64 5.79 -9.18
CA ASP A 231 -24.89 5.65 -9.94
C ASP A 231 -25.57 7.01 -10.18
N ALA A 232 -26.69 7.00 -10.91
CA ALA A 232 -27.46 8.20 -11.20
C ALA A 232 -27.95 8.97 -9.95
N ARG A 233 -27.95 8.34 -8.77
CA ARG A 233 -28.31 8.93 -7.48
C ARG A 233 -27.09 9.37 -6.66
N GLY A 234 -25.88 9.18 -7.18
CA GLY A 234 -24.63 9.51 -6.49
C GLY A 234 -24.19 8.46 -5.47
N ILE A 235 -24.71 7.23 -5.53
CA ILE A 235 -24.30 6.14 -4.63
C ILE A 235 -23.12 5.41 -5.26
N GLY A 236 -22.00 5.35 -4.53
CA GLY A 236 -20.76 4.70 -4.97
C GLY A 236 -20.83 3.17 -4.91
N TYR A 237 -20.18 2.50 -5.85
CA TYR A 237 -20.10 1.04 -5.93
C TYR A 237 -18.82 0.57 -6.63
N LEU A 238 -18.34 -0.62 -6.29
CA LEU A 238 -17.24 -1.31 -6.97
C LEU A 238 -17.79 -2.36 -7.93
N THR A 239 -17.29 -2.38 -9.16
CA THR A 239 -17.75 -3.32 -10.20
C THR A 239 -16.60 -4.05 -10.85
N PRO A 240 -16.60 -5.40 -10.86
CA PRO A 240 -15.64 -6.18 -11.64
C PRO A 240 -15.66 -5.81 -13.12
N TRP A 241 -14.53 -5.98 -13.80
CA TRP A 241 -14.43 -5.81 -15.25
C TRP A 241 -15.07 -6.95 -16.04
N GLN A 242 -15.06 -8.15 -15.46
CA GLN A 242 -15.68 -9.33 -16.07
C GLN A 242 -17.20 -9.20 -16.07
N PRO A 243 -17.88 -9.51 -17.20
CA PRO A 243 -19.33 -9.61 -17.25
C PRO A 243 -19.89 -10.63 -16.24
N LYS A 244 -21.08 -10.37 -15.73
CA LYS A 244 -21.81 -11.31 -14.86
C LYS A 244 -22.18 -12.56 -15.65
N ALA A 245 -22.22 -13.71 -14.96
CA ALA A 245 -22.74 -14.95 -15.54
C ALA A 245 -24.22 -14.79 -15.96
N THR A 246 -25.02 -14.15 -15.10
CA THR A 246 -26.41 -13.77 -15.39
C THR A 246 -26.47 -12.31 -15.82
N ALA A 247 -26.94 -12.05 -17.03
CA ALA A 247 -27.13 -10.69 -17.53
C ALA A 247 -28.24 -9.95 -16.77
N ASP A 248 -28.05 -8.65 -16.56
CA ASP A 248 -29.06 -7.76 -15.98
C ASP A 248 -30.16 -7.41 -16.98
N PHE A 249 -29.85 -7.47 -18.29
CA PHE A 249 -30.77 -7.16 -19.36
C PHE A 249 -30.48 -7.98 -20.63
N VAL A 250 -31.53 -8.37 -21.36
CA VAL A 250 -31.42 -9.05 -22.67
C VAL A 250 -31.80 -8.07 -23.78
N MET A 251 -30.81 -7.76 -24.62
CA MET A 251 -30.90 -6.80 -25.71
C MET A 251 -31.16 -7.50 -27.04
N GLY A 252 -32.45 -7.66 -27.36
CA GLY A 252 -32.90 -8.17 -28.65
C GLY A 252 -32.74 -7.19 -29.82
N PRO A 253 -32.90 -7.67 -31.07
CA PRO A 253 -32.57 -6.91 -32.27
C PRO A 253 -33.49 -5.72 -32.52
N CYS A 254 -34.76 -5.76 -32.07
CA CYS A 254 -35.72 -4.67 -32.26
C CYS A 254 -35.41 -3.41 -31.43
N PHE A 255 -34.41 -3.48 -30.55
CA PHE A 255 -34.00 -2.39 -29.67
C PHE A 255 -32.81 -1.61 -30.19
N VAL A 256 -32.01 -2.25 -31.05
CA VAL A 256 -30.84 -1.67 -31.69
C VAL A 256 -31.31 -0.92 -32.94
N TYR A 257 -30.93 0.35 -33.05
CA TYR A 257 -31.13 1.06 -34.30
C TYR A 257 -30.19 0.47 -35.35
N ALA A 258 -30.67 0.27 -36.58
CA ALA A 258 -29.90 -0.35 -37.67
C ALA A 258 -28.67 0.47 -38.14
N ARG A 259 -28.24 1.48 -37.37
CA ARG A 259 -27.03 2.24 -37.61
C ARG A 259 -25.86 1.48 -36.99
N GLU A 260 -25.33 0.56 -37.81
CA GLU A 260 -23.98 -0.04 -37.77
C GLU A 260 -23.44 -0.40 -36.37
N PRO A 261 -23.78 -1.59 -35.83
CA PRO A 261 -23.01 -2.15 -34.72
C PRO A 261 -21.54 -2.25 -35.13
N SER A 262 -20.64 -1.70 -34.33
CA SER A 262 -19.20 -1.74 -34.60
C SER A 262 -18.50 -2.57 -33.54
N VAL A 263 -17.70 -3.55 -33.96
CA VAL A 263 -16.81 -4.30 -33.07
C VAL A 263 -15.38 -3.90 -33.38
N THR A 264 -14.66 -3.45 -32.36
CA THR A 264 -13.23 -3.15 -32.47
C THR A 264 -12.45 -4.10 -31.57
N LEU A 265 -11.48 -4.81 -32.13
CA LEU A 265 -10.58 -5.66 -31.35
C LEU A 265 -9.41 -4.85 -30.80
N ALA A 266 -8.87 -5.30 -29.68
CA ALA A 266 -7.68 -4.70 -29.09
C ALA A 266 -6.51 -4.69 -30.10
N SER A 267 -5.77 -3.59 -30.14
CA SER A 267 -4.58 -3.48 -31.00
C SER A 267 -3.50 -4.44 -30.48
N VAL A 268 -3.01 -5.32 -31.35
CA VAL A 268 -1.99 -6.34 -31.00
C VAL A 268 -0.82 -5.73 -30.24
N GLY A 269 -0.25 -4.62 -30.72
CA GLY A 269 0.91 -3.98 -30.08
C GLY A 269 0.63 -3.32 -28.72
N ARG A 270 -0.62 -3.35 -28.22
CA ARG A 270 -1.00 -2.81 -26.90
C ARG A 270 -1.39 -3.91 -25.91
N VAL A 271 -1.35 -5.18 -26.32
CA VAL A 271 -1.71 -6.33 -25.48
C VAL A 271 -0.52 -6.74 -24.64
N VAL A 272 -0.50 -6.41 -23.34
CA VAL A 272 0.55 -6.86 -22.42
C VAL A 272 0.26 -8.30 -22.02
N ASN A 273 1.15 -9.23 -22.40
CA ASN A 273 0.99 -10.66 -22.12
C ASN A 273 2.10 -11.25 -21.25
N GLN A 274 3.11 -10.45 -20.92
CA GLN A 274 4.10 -10.77 -19.89
C GLN A 274 4.45 -9.52 -19.07
N VAL A 275 4.55 -9.70 -17.76
CA VAL A 275 5.06 -8.67 -16.84
C VAL A 275 6.15 -9.30 -15.99
N LYS A 276 7.35 -8.72 -16.05
CA LYS A 276 8.46 -9.04 -15.16
C LYS A 276 8.48 -8.06 -14.00
N ILE A 277 8.49 -8.62 -12.80
CA ILE A 277 8.46 -7.88 -11.54
C ILE A 277 9.78 -8.14 -10.83
N LYS A 278 10.44 -7.07 -10.41
CA LYS A 278 11.61 -7.12 -9.53
C LYS A 278 11.26 -6.47 -8.20
N ILE A 279 11.39 -7.20 -7.11
CA ILE A 279 11.24 -6.66 -5.75
C ILE A 279 12.56 -6.82 -5.04
N GLU A 280 13.13 -5.70 -4.62
CA GLU A 280 14.35 -5.68 -3.83
C GLU A 280 14.02 -5.35 -2.38
N ASN A 281 14.48 -6.18 -1.44
CA ASN A 281 14.45 -5.89 -0.03
C ASN A 281 15.86 -5.68 0.49
N ARG A 282 16.17 -4.48 0.96
CA ARG A 282 17.50 -4.07 1.39
C ARG A 282 17.47 -3.75 2.87
N TYR A 283 18.25 -4.48 3.65
CA TYR A 283 18.34 -4.28 5.10
C TYR A 283 19.73 -4.60 5.62
N SER A 284 20.06 -4.05 6.78
CA SER A 284 21.29 -4.41 7.49
C SER A 284 20.99 -5.51 8.51
N ARG A 285 21.94 -6.41 8.69
CA ARG A 285 21.93 -7.47 9.69
C ARG A 285 23.02 -7.22 10.70
N GLN A 286 22.65 -7.12 11.96
CA GLN A 286 23.58 -7.07 13.09
C GLN A 286 24.00 -8.49 13.44
N LEU A 287 25.32 -8.72 13.57
CA LEU A 287 25.90 -10.02 13.86
C LEU A 287 26.80 -9.98 15.09
N GLN A 288 26.84 -11.10 15.82
CA GLN A 288 27.85 -11.38 16.84
C GLN A 288 28.36 -12.81 16.72
N ARG A 289 29.69 -12.97 16.75
CA ARG A 289 30.37 -14.26 16.86
C ARG A 289 31.04 -14.42 18.21
N ASP A 290 30.96 -15.64 18.73
CA ASP A 290 31.59 -16.05 19.96
C ASP A 290 32.57 -17.22 19.68
N LEU A 291 33.80 -17.07 20.17
CA LEU A 291 34.85 -18.10 20.14
C LEU A 291 35.25 -18.48 21.56
N GLN A 292 35.51 -19.76 21.78
CA GLN A 292 36.01 -20.29 23.03
C GLN A 292 37.49 -20.64 22.89
N TYR A 293 38.33 -19.98 23.67
CA TYR A 293 39.75 -20.30 23.77
C TYR A 293 40.02 -21.19 24.98
N GLN A 294 40.92 -22.15 24.79
CA GLN A 294 41.46 -23.01 25.83
C GLN A 294 42.96 -23.12 25.64
N PHE A 295 43.73 -22.88 26.69
CA PHE A 295 45.17 -22.99 26.71
C PHE A 295 45.60 -24.07 27.69
N PHE A 296 46.53 -24.92 27.25
CA PHE A 296 47.20 -25.91 28.08
C PHE A 296 48.72 -25.79 27.87
N SER A 297 49.47 -25.57 28.95
CA SER A 297 50.93 -25.43 28.90
C SER A 297 51.68 -26.75 28.71
N ASP A 298 51.00 -27.88 28.96
CA ASP A 298 51.58 -29.23 29.09
C ASP A 298 52.70 -29.35 30.15
N CYS A 299 52.88 -28.32 30.98
CA CYS A 299 53.86 -28.25 32.05
C CYS A 299 53.23 -28.62 33.40
N ASN A 300 53.97 -29.38 34.21
CA ASN A 300 53.55 -29.78 35.56
C ASN A 300 54.78 -29.80 36.50
N VAL A 301 54.53 -30.02 37.79
CA VAL A 301 55.56 -30.12 38.84
C VAL A 301 56.79 -30.93 38.41
N CYS A 302 56.59 -32.07 37.77
CA CYS A 302 57.68 -32.97 37.41
C CYS A 302 58.60 -32.43 36.32
N ASN A 303 58.13 -31.43 35.58
CA ASN A 303 58.81 -30.91 34.42
C ASN A 303 59.14 -29.42 34.52
N TYR A 304 58.73 -28.70 35.57
CA TYR A 304 59.03 -27.26 35.71
C TYR A 304 60.53 -26.93 35.70
N GLY A 305 61.37 -27.79 36.29
CA GLY A 305 62.82 -27.60 36.24
C GLY A 305 63.43 -27.76 34.84
N ARG A 306 62.79 -28.54 33.95
CA ARG A 306 63.28 -28.84 32.60
C ARG A 306 62.62 -27.97 31.51
N TYR A 307 61.34 -27.69 31.66
CA TYR A 307 60.52 -26.96 30.69
C TYR A 307 60.21 -25.52 31.14
N GLY A 308 60.78 -25.10 32.27
CA GLY A 308 60.49 -23.81 32.87
C GLY A 308 59.08 -23.73 33.43
N LEU A 309 58.74 -22.55 33.92
CA LEU A 309 57.40 -22.23 34.39
C LEU A 309 56.48 -21.87 33.20
N PRO A 310 55.15 -22.14 33.33
CA PRO A 310 54.16 -21.70 32.35
C PRO A 310 54.19 -20.18 32.12
N PRO A 311 53.43 -19.62 31.14
CA PRO A 311 53.35 -18.17 30.99
C PRO A 311 52.78 -17.52 32.25
N ARG A 312 53.18 -16.28 32.54
CA ARG A 312 52.53 -15.50 33.60
C ARG A 312 51.06 -15.24 33.24
N THR A 313 50.18 -15.25 34.24
CA THR A 313 48.75 -14.96 34.05
C THR A 313 48.53 -13.59 33.40
N GLU A 314 49.37 -12.61 33.72
CA GLU A 314 49.37 -11.28 33.11
C GLU A 314 49.71 -11.32 31.61
N MET A 315 50.66 -12.18 31.20
CA MET A 315 51.01 -12.34 29.77
C MET A 315 49.84 -12.93 28.98
N VAL A 316 49.16 -13.95 29.53
CA VAL A 316 47.97 -14.54 28.91
C VAL A 316 46.84 -13.51 28.80
N THR A 317 46.61 -12.75 29.87
CA THR A 317 45.57 -11.71 29.91
C THR A 317 45.85 -10.59 28.92
N SER A 318 47.10 -10.12 28.85
CA SER A 318 47.53 -9.07 27.93
C SER A 318 47.39 -9.52 26.47
N ALA A 319 47.84 -10.73 26.15
CA ALA A 319 47.73 -11.29 24.80
C ALA A 319 46.27 -11.51 24.39
N ALA A 320 45.42 -12.02 25.28
CA ALA A 320 44.00 -12.20 25.01
C ALA A 320 43.29 -10.85 24.73
N LYS A 321 43.59 -9.79 25.53
CA LYS A 321 43.06 -8.43 25.30
C LYS A 321 43.61 -7.80 24.02
N GLY A 322 44.88 -8.07 23.69
CA GLY A 322 45.55 -7.56 22.49
C GLY A 322 45.10 -8.22 21.18
N ALA A 323 44.33 -9.31 21.24
CA ALA A 323 43.90 -10.06 20.06
C ALA A 323 42.76 -9.40 19.25
N GLY A 324 42.28 -8.23 19.69
CA GLY A 324 41.34 -7.36 18.96
C GLY A 324 39.85 -7.73 19.08
N TRP A 325 39.50 -8.78 19.83
CA TRP A 325 38.10 -9.14 20.12
C TRP A 325 37.79 -8.86 21.60
N ALA A 326 36.53 -8.59 21.91
CA ALA A 326 36.10 -8.38 23.29
C ALA A 326 36.22 -9.69 24.07
N ILE A 327 36.97 -9.68 25.18
CA ILE A 327 37.18 -10.87 25.99
C ILE A 327 36.37 -10.85 27.29
N GLY A 328 36.09 -12.03 27.82
CA GLY A 328 35.38 -12.18 29.08
C GLY A 328 35.46 -13.61 29.58
N ASN A 329 35.09 -13.79 30.85
CA ASN A 329 35.21 -15.06 31.55
C ASN A 329 36.62 -15.67 31.46
N LEU A 330 37.66 -14.82 31.53
CA LEU A 330 39.03 -15.31 31.57
C LEU A 330 39.28 -15.95 32.93
N VAL A 331 39.50 -17.26 32.92
CA VAL A 331 39.86 -18.07 34.08
C VAL A 331 41.22 -18.69 33.81
N ALA A 332 42.15 -18.56 34.74
CA ALA A 332 43.46 -19.20 34.69
C ALA A 332 43.61 -20.15 35.88
N VAL A 333 44.17 -21.33 35.62
CA VAL A 333 44.57 -22.28 36.65
C VAL A 333 46.07 -22.10 36.91
N GLY A 334 46.40 -21.88 38.18
CA GLY A 334 47.75 -21.67 38.67
C GLY A 334 48.68 -22.89 38.58
N LEU A 335 49.86 -22.75 39.19
CA LEU A 335 50.77 -23.86 39.48
C LEU A 335 50.11 -24.84 40.47
N GLU A 336 50.62 -26.07 40.56
CA GLU A 336 50.10 -27.02 41.55
C GLU A 336 50.36 -26.55 42.98
N LYS A 337 49.51 -26.98 43.91
CA LYS A 337 49.62 -26.68 45.34
C LYS A 337 50.91 -27.25 45.92
N GLU A 338 51.33 -26.73 47.06
CA GLU A 338 52.45 -27.34 47.80
C GLU A 338 52.17 -28.82 48.12
N GLY A 339 53.19 -29.66 47.99
CA GLY A 339 53.03 -31.09 48.24
C GLY A 339 54.16 -31.96 47.71
N TYR A 340 53.97 -33.27 47.88
CA TYR A 340 54.86 -34.31 47.39
C TYR A 340 54.30 -34.92 46.11
N TYR A 341 55.07 -34.87 45.03
CA TYR A 341 54.67 -35.33 43.70
C TYR A 341 55.54 -36.50 43.26
N LYS A 342 54.91 -37.51 42.66
CA LYS A 342 55.61 -38.66 42.08
C LYS A 342 55.96 -38.35 40.64
N CYS A 343 57.25 -38.24 40.36
CA CYS A 343 57.78 -37.88 39.05
C CYS A 343 58.61 -39.04 38.49
N SER A 344 58.46 -39.33 37.20
CA SER A 344 59.21 -40.41 36.55
C SER A 344 60.72 -40.15 36.66
N GLY A 345 61.44 -41.02 37.38
CA GLY A 345 62.88 -40.91 37.63
C GLY A 345 63.28 -40.34 39.00
N TYR A 346 62.33 -39.90 39.84
CA TYR A 346 62.57 -39.43 41.21
C TYR A 346 61.71 -40.22 42.21
N ARG A 347 62.20 -40.45 43.44
CA ARG A 347 61.43 -41.15 44.48
C ARG A 347 60.24 -40.30 44.96
N GLU A 348 60.47 -39.03 45.30
CA GLU A 348 59.46 -38.02 45.65
C GLU A 348 60.03 -36.62 45.32
N PHE A 349 59.26 -35.77 44.63
CA PHE A 349 59.62 -34.38 44.34
C PHE A 349 58.80 -33.43 45.21
N ILE A 350 59.48 -32.59 45.98
CA ILE A 350 58.84 -31.60 46.86
C ILE A 350 58.65 -30.31 46.06
N TRP A 351 57.40 -29.90 45.92
CA TRP A 351 57.05 -28.64 45.25
C TRP A 351 56.48 -27.64 46.24
N ARG A 352 56.98 -26.40 46.16
CA ARG A 352 56.52 -25.27 46.98
C ARG A 352 56.47 -24.01 46.11
N PRO A 353 55.28 -23.59 45.65
CA PRO A 353 55.11 -22.33 44.91
C PRO A 353 55.13 -21.12 45.86
N VAL A 354 55.07 -21.34 47.17
CA VAL A 354 55.17 -20.31 48.20
C VAL A 354 56.62 -20.23 48.69
N VAL A 355 57.25 -19.08 48.48
CA VAL A 355 58.62 -18.83 48.93
C VAL A 355 58.57 -17.92 50.15
N THR A 356 59.05 -18.46 51.27
CA THR A 356 59.21 -17.74 52.54
C THR A 356 60.66 -17.28 52.66
N ARG A 357 60.91 -15.97 52.68
CA ARG A 357 62.25 -15.40 52.90
C ARG A 357 62.27 -14.61 54.19
N THR A 358 63.20 -14.96 55.07
CA THR A 358 63.54 -14.14 56.23
C THR A 358 64.23 -12.87 55.73
N THR A 359 63.59 -11.72 55.92
CA THR A 359 64.06 -10.43 55.42
C THR A 359 64.88 -9.66 56.44
N SER A 360 64.67 -9.93 57.73
CA SER A 360 65.55 -9.47 58.79
C SER A 360 65.54 -10.42 59.97
N ILE A 361 66.70 -10.51 60.62
CA ILE A 361 66.88 -11.13 61.92
C ILE A 361 67.28 -10.03 62.91
N ARG A 362 66.88 -10.17 64.18
CA ARG A 362 67.26 -9.28 65.27
C ARG A 362 67.74 -10.12 66.46
N PRO A 363 68.65 -9.63 67.30
CA PRO A 363 69.02 -10.34 68.52
C PRO A 363 67.78 -10.55 69.41
N ARG A 364 67.60 -11.77 69.90
CA ARG A 364 66.56 -12.11 70.88
C ARG A 364 66.92 -11.43 72.18
N THR A 365 66.01 -10.61 72.71
CA THR A 365 66.20 -9.95 74.00
C THR A 365 65.38 -10.63 75.08
N ASP A 366 65.91 -10.73 76.29
CA ASP A 366 65.15 -11.17 77.47
C ASP A 366 64.11 -10.11 77.90
N VAL A 367 63.33 -10.43 78.94
CA VAL A 367 62.29 -9.53 79.50
C VAL A 367 62.84 -8.23 80.07
N SER A 368 64.16 -8.13 80.27
CA SER A 368 64.87 -6.95 80.75
C SER A 368 65.57 -6.18 79.62
N GLY A 369 65.45 -6.64 78.36
CA GLY A 369 66.02 -6.00 77.18
C GLY A 369 67.46 -6.39 76.84
N ASN A 370 68.06 -7.37 77.55
CA ASN A 370 69.43 -7.82 77.28
C ASN A 370 69.45 -8.89 76.17
N VAL A 371 70.48 -8.89 75.32
CA VAL A 371 70.64 -9.91 74.27
C VAL A 371 70.89 -11.27 74.90
N VAL A 372 70.06 -12.24 74.55
CA VAL A 372 70.21 -13.64 74.97
C VAL A 372 71.37 -14.26 74.20
N GLN A 373 72.34 -14.84 74.89
CA GLN A 373 73.49 -15.53 74.29
C GLN A 373 73.38 -17.05 74.45
N ASP A 374 73.93 -17.80 73.49
CA ASP A 374 74.01 -19.26 73.55
C ASP A 374 75.14 -19.75 74.47
N GLN A 375 75.26 -21.07 74.64
CA GLN A 375 76.26 -21.69 75.52
C GLN A 375 77.73 -21.43 75.08
N ASN A 376 77.93 -20.92 73.86
CA ASN A 376 79.23 -20.57 73.32
C ASN A 376 79.46 -19.04 73.29
N GLY A 377 78.55 -18.25 73.88
CA GLY A 377 78.62 -16.78 73.94
C GLY A 377 78.16 -16.05 72.68
N ASN A 378 77.54 -16.74 71.71
CA ASN A 378 77.02 -16.09 70.50
C ASN A 378 75.61 -15.55 70.74
N GLU A 379 75.27 -14.42 70.11
CA GLU A 379 73.92 -13.85 70.20
C GLU A 379 72.87 -14.80 69.58
N VAL A 380 71.82 -15.10 70.34
CA VAL A 380 70.66 -15.83 69.84
C VAL A 380 69.82 -14.86 69.02
N MET A 381 69.59 -15.18 67.74
CA MET A 381 68.85 -14.31 66.82
C MET A 381 67.40 -14.78 66.65
N ASP A 382 66.47 -13.84 66.69
CA ASP A 382 65.06 -14.01 66.31
C ASP A 382 64.79 -13.54 64.88
N VAL A 383 63.85 -14.21 64.22
CA VAL A 383 63.32 -13.76 62.93
C VAL A 383 62.44 -12.53 63.16
N ALA A 384 62.90 -11.36 62.68
CA ALA A 384 62.25 -10.09 62.91
C ALA A 384 61.17 -9.79 61.86
N SER A 385 61.38 -10.22 60.61
CA SER A 385 60.38 -10.13 59.55
C SER A 385 60.55 -11.24 58.52
N VAL A 386 59.42 -11.67 57.97
CA VAL A 386 59.33 -12.70 56.93
C VAL A 386 58.51 -12.12 55.79
N SER A 387 59.03 -12.22 54.56
CA SER A 387 58.24 -12.02 53.35
C SER A 387 57.80 -13.38 52.82
N VAL A 388 56.51 -13.48 52.51
CA VAL A 388 55.91 -14.66 51.87
C VAL A 388 55.47 -14.22 50.48
N ALA A 389 56.07 -14.82 49.45
CA ALA A 389 55.64 -14.65 48.07
C ALA A 389 54.95 -15.93 47.60
N ASP A 390 53.67 -15.84 47.24
CA ASP A 390 52.91 -16.96 46.68
C ASP A 390 52.84 -16.81 45.16
N TYR A 391 53.51 -17.73 44.46
CA TYR A 391 53.55 -17.76 43.00
C TYR A 391 52.45 -18.63 42.38
N THR A 392 51.58 -19.24 43.17
CA THR A 392 50.57 -20.21 42.70
C THR A 392 49.74 -19.65 41.55
N ASN A 393 49.19 -18.43 41.69
CA ASN A 393 48.33 -17.81 40.66
C ASN A 393 49.07 -16.81 39.75
N MET A 394 50.38 -16.63 39.94
CA MET A 394 51.18 -15.73 39.11
C MET A 394 51.38 -16.29 37.69
N TYR A 395 51.29 -17.61 37.54
CA TYR A 395 51.44 -18.33 36.28
C TYR A 395 50.14 -19.02 35.89
N ALA A 396 49.91 -19.17 34.59
CA ALA A 396 48.74 -19.84 34.04
C ALA A 396 49.18 -21.17 33.44
N ARG A 397 49.02 -22.27 34.18
CA ARG A 397 49.25 -23.62 33.65
C ARG A 397 48.18 -23.97 32.60
N GLU A 398 46.95 -23.54 32.87
CA GLU A 398 45.82 -23.63 31.98
C GLU A 398 45.10 -22.27 31.97
N ALA A 399 44.45 -21.93 30.86
CA ALA A 399 43.57 -20.78 30.82
C ALA A 399 42.41 -21.01 29.87
N SER A 400 41.24 -20.43 30.15
CA SER A 400 40.11 -20.44 29.23
C SER A 400 39.43 -19.09 29.25
N TRP A 401 39.01 -18.61 28.09
CA TRP A 401 38.25 -17.38 27.97
C TRP A 401 37.34 -17.43 26.76
N LYS A 402 36.33 -16.56 26.77
CA LYS A 402 35.48 -16.30 25.63
C LYS A 402 35.96 -15.03 24.93
N ALA A 403 36.02 -15.05 23.61
CA ALA A 403 36.25 -13.87 22.79
C ALA A 403 35.07 -13.67 21.86
N SER A 404 34.58 -12.44 21.75
CA SER A 404 33.42 -12.11 20.92
C SER A 404 33.66 -10.87 20.07
N ARG A 405 33.05 -10.84 18.88
CA ARG A 405 33.08 -9.69 17.97
C ARG A 405 31.72 -9.45 17.37
N ARG A 406 31.39 -8.17 17.19
CA ARG A 406 30.18 -7.69 16.53
C ARG A 406 30.53 -6.99 15.23
N TRP A 407 29.67 -7.12 14.24
CA TRP A 407 29.75 -6.39 12.98
C TRP A 407 28.36 -6.27 12.35
N VAL A 408 28.28 -5.48 11.28
CA VAL A 408 27.07 -5.31 10.46
C VAL A 408 27.35 -5.89 9.08
N GLN A 409 26.35 -6.56 8.52
CA GLN A 409 26.37 -7.01 7.13
C GLN A 409 25.16 -6.40 6.40
N ASN A 410 25.37 -5.87 5.20
CA ASN A 410 24.25 -5.45 4.35
C ASN A 410 23.71 -6.65 3.58
N ILE A 411 22.39 -6.78 3.49
CA ILE A 411 21.71 -7.86 2.79
C ILE A 411 20.76 -7.25 1.77
N THR A 412 20.85 -7.75 0.54
CA THR A 412 19.90 -7.47 -0.53
C THR A 412 19.25 -8.77 -0.96
N GLU A 413 17.94 -8.86 -0.78
CA GLU A 413 17.12 -9.97 -1.27
C GLU A 413 16.36 -9.50 -2.49
N VAL A 414 16.53 -10.18 -3.62
CA VAL A 414 15.87 -9.89 -4.89
C VAL A 414 14.92 -11.02 -5.20
N LEU A 415 13.64 -10.67 -5.35
CA LEU A 415 12.62 -11.56 -5.87
C LEU A 415 12.25 -11.13 -7.29
N GLU A 416 12.52 -12.00 -8.26
CA GLU A 416 12.15 -11.83 -9.66
C GLU A 416 10.94 -12.71 -9.96
N ILE A 417 9.85 -12.09 -10.44
CA ILE A 417 8.62 -12.81 -10.77
C ILE A 417 8.29 -12.52 -12.23
N THR A 418 8.06 -13.57 -13.00
CA THR A 418 7.52 -13.46 -14.36
C THR A 418 6.06 -13.93 -14.36
N LEU A 419 5.14 -13.00 -14.56
CA LEU A 419 3.74 -13.31 -14.84
C LEU A 419 3.55 -13.30 -16.35
N SER A 420 3.02 -14.37 -16.92
CA SER A 420 2.83 -14.49 -18.38
C SER A 420 1.53 -15.17 -18.72
N ASN A 421 0.97 -14.94 -19.92
CA ASN A 421 -0.07 -15.78 -20.48
C ASN A 421 0.44 -16.45 -21.76
N ALA A 422 0.73 -17.75 -21.68
CA ALA A 422 1.35 -18.51 -22.76
C ALA A 422 0.52 -18.53 -24.06
N ALA A 423 -0.81 -18.56 -23.96
CA ALA A 423 -1.68 -18.64 -25.13
C ALA A 423 -1.78 -17.30 -25.88
N SER A 424 -1.79 -16.19 -25.15
CA SER A 424 -1.70 -14.83 -25.68
C SER A 424 -0.35 -14.59 -26.33
N ILE A 425 0.75 -15.03 -25.72
CA ILE A 425 2.09 -15.00 -26.34
C ILE A 425 2.09 -15.79 -27.65
N GLY A 426 1.47 -16.98 -27.68
CA GLY A 426 1.35 -17.76 -28.90
C GLY A 426 0.51 -17.12 -30.01
N ARG A 427 -0.40 -16.19 -29.67
CA ARG A 427 -1.27 -15.49 -30.62
C ARG A 427 -0.72 -14.13 -31.08
N TYR A 428 -0.06 -13.40 -30.19
CA TYR A 428 0.31 -11.98 -30.37
C TYR A 428 1.82 -11.71 -30.25
N ASP A 429 2.65 -12.75 -30.18
CA ASP A 429 4.07 -12.69 -29.82
C ASP A 429 4.32 -12.12 -28.42
N LEU A 430 5.59 -12.04 -28.00
CA LEU A 430 5.94 -11.55 -26.67
C LEU A 430 5.81 -10.02 -26.58
N LEU A 431 4.93 -9.55 -25.69
CA LEU A 431 4.72 -8.15 -25.38
C LEU A 431 4.90 -7.95 -23.87
N GLU A 432 6.11 -7.54 -23.51
CA GLU A 432 6.61 -7.50 -22.14
C GLU A 432 6.58 -6.09 -21.53
N GLU A 433 6.18 -6.03 -20.26
CA GLU A 433 6.43 -4.88 -19.39
C GLU A 433 7.32 -5.26 -18.21
N ASN A 434 8.05 -4.28 -17.67
CA ASN A 434 8.91 -4.42 -16.50
C ASN A 434 8.42 -3.52 -15.37
N MET A 435 8.44 -4.04 -14.15
CA MET A 435 8.07 -3.35 -12.92
C MET A 435 9.14 -3.59 -11.86
N SER A 436 9.48 -2.55 -11.09
CA SER A 436 10.49 -2.66 -10.04
C SER A 436 10.03 -1.95 -8.78
N TYR A 437 10.24 -2.59 -7.63
CA TYR A 437 9.94 -2.09 -6.30
C TYR A 437 11.14 -2.29 -5.39
N ALA A 438 11.33 -1.38 -4.45
CA ALA A 438 12.40 -1.47 -3.45
C ALA A 438 11.83 -1.19 -2.06
N VAL A 439 12.04 -2.12 -1.15
CA VAL A 439 11.77 -1.98 0.28
C VAL A 439 13.12 -1.76 0.94
N VAL A 440 13.31 -0.59 1.55
CA VAL A 440 14.58 -0.17 2.13
C VAL A 440 14.41 0.03 3.61
N HIS A 441 15.22 -0.69 4.39
CA HIS A 441 15.31 -0.56 5.84
C HIS A 441 16.54 0.28 6.17
N GLU A 442 16.35 1.38 6.88
CA GLU A 442 17.44 2.28 7.24
C GLU A 442 18.23 1.78 8.44
N TYR A 443 19.56 1.78 8.35
CA TYR A 443 20.40 1.46 9.50
C TYR A 443 20.84 2.73 10.22
N GLN A 444 20.49 2.87 11.51
CA GLN A 444 20.79 4.08 12.30
C GLN A 444 21.72 3.83 13.50
N ASP A 445 22.04 2.57 13.82
CA ASP A 445 22.87 2.24 14.99
C ASP A 445 24.36 2.13 14.65
N GLU A 446 25.04 3.26 14.60
CA GLU A 446 26.49 3.29 14.35
C GLU A 446 27.35 2.71 15.48
N SER A 447 26.78 2.48 16.67
CA SER A 447 27.51 2.02 17.86
C SER A 447 27.78 0.51 17.84
N TRP A 448 26.98 -0.25 17.07
CA TRP A 448 27.13 -1.70 16.97
C TRP A 448 28.51 -2.11 16.45
N GLY A 449 29.29 -2.78 17.28
CA GLY A 449 30.64 -3.25 16.96
C GLY A 449 31.78 -2.30 17.31
N ARG A 450 31.51 -1.00 17.58
CA ARG A 450 32.56 -0.04 17.97
C ARG A 450 32.85 -0.06 19.48
N ASP A 451 31.82 -0.12 20.31
CA ASP A 451 31.94 0.03 21.78
C ASP A 451 31.79 -1.30 22.55
N TYR A 452 31.97 -2.43 21.88
CA TYR A 452 31.72 -3.73 22.47
C TYR A 452 32.93 -4.23 23.28
N GLN A 453 32.78 -4.27 24.61
CA GLN A 453 33.88 -4.63 25.53
C GLN A 453 33.64 -5.88 26.38
N SER A 454 32.41 -6.38 26.47
CA SER A 454 32.08 -7.53 27.32
C SER A 454 31.27 -8.59 26.57
N PRO A 455 31.75 -9.85 26.50
CA PRO A 455 31.15 -10.90 25.68
C PRO A 455 29.88 -11.52 26.27
N SER A 456 28.80 -10.75 26.36
CA SER A 456 27.46 -11.27 26.64
C SER A 456 26.73 -11.65 25.35
N ALA A 457 25.85 -12.65 25.43
CA ALA A 457 24.92 -12.96 24.35
C ALA A 457 23.94 -11.77 24.20
N PRO A 458 23.70 -11.26 22.99
CA PRO A 458 22.81 -10.14 22.79
C PRO A 458 21.36 -10.58 22.97
N GLU A 459 20.60 -9.83 23.77
CA GLU A 459 19.20 -10.13 24.04
C GLU A 459 18.33 -9.93 22.79
N GLY A 460 17.42 -10.86 22.52
CA GLY A 460 16.50 -10.81 21.39
C GLY A 460 17.17 -10.99 20.02
N PHE A 461 18.33 -11.64 19.96
CA PHE A 461 18.96 -12.09 18.71
C PHE A 461 18.61 -13.56 18.47
N ALA A 462 18.36 -13.90 17.21
CA ALA A 462 18.23 -15.28 16.78
C ALA A 462 19.63 -15.88 16.54
N ARG A 463 19.71 -17.20 16.34
CA ARG A 463 20.96 -17.88 15.96
C ARG A 463 20.87 -18.38 14.53
N LEU A 464 21.91 -18.10 13.75
CA LEU A 464 22.12 -18.71 12.44
C LEU A 464 22.58 -20.17 12.61
N GLU A 465 22.46 -20.97 11.56
CA GLU A 465 22.96 -22.35 11.55
C GLU A 465 24.46 -22.42 11.80
N ASN A 466 25.21 -21.40 11.37
CA ASN A 466 26.64 -21.29 11.63
C ASN A 466 26.95 -21.04 13.14
N GLY A 467 25.95 -20.66 13.94
CA GLY A 467 26.01 -20.37 15.37
C GLY A 467 26.17 -18.89 15.74
N ASP A 468 26.27 -17.98 14.76
CA ASP A 468 26.34 -16.54 15.01
C ASP A 468 24.98 -16.04 15.48
N TYR A 469 25.01 -15.08 16.40
CA TYR A 469 23.81 -14.36 16.77
C TYR A 469 23.52 -13.31 15.72
N TYR A 470 22.26 -13.18 15.31
CA TYR A 470 21.87 -12.17 14.36
C TYR A 470 20.54 -11.49 14.70
N ARG A 471 20.40 -10.27 14.21
CA ARG A 471 19.14 -9.52 14.16
C ARG A 471 19.07 -8.78 12.83
N ASP A 472 17.97 -8.99 12.12
CA ASP A 472 17.65 -8.24 10.91
C ASP A 472 17.01 -6.91 11.29
N ILE A 473 17.45 -5.83 10.67
CA ILE A 473 16.88 -4.50 10.89
C ILE A 473 15.58 -4.43 10.10
N ASP A 474 14.48 -4.30 10.84
CA ASP A 474 13.12 -4.22 10.31
C ASP A 474 12.44 -2.97 10.86
N ASN A 475 12.76 -1.82 10.26
CA ASN A 475 12.26 -0.50 10.67
C ASN A 475 11.32 0.16 9.64
N THR A 476 10.80 -0.62 8.70
CA THR A 476 9.71 -0.16 7.83
C THR A 476 8.36 -0.42 8.51
N ALA A 477 7.27 -0.04 7.86
CA ALA A 477 5.94 -0.37 8.37
C ALA A 477 5.78 -1.90 8.51
N ALA A 478 5.04 -2.35 9.52
CA ALA A 478 4.85 -3.78 9.75
C ALA A 478 4.29 -4.48 8.50
N GLY A 479 4.98 -5.54 8.07
CA GLY A 479 4.61 -6.34 6.89
C GLY A 479 4.79 -5.63 5.55
N GLU A 480 5.61 -4.58 5.48
CA GLU A 480 5.77 -3.75 4.28
C GLU A 480 6.23 -4.54 3.05
N TYR A 481 7.16 -5.48 3.23
CA TYR A 481 7.59 -6.37 2.16
C TYR A 481 6.43 -7.18 1.57
N ASP A 482 5.62 -7.80 2.43
CA ASP A 482 4.50 -8.65 1.99
C ASP A 482 3.42 -7.80 1.31
N LYS A 483 3.13 -6.59 1.82
CA LYS A 483 2.22 -5.63 1.18
C LYS A 483 2.73 -5.20 -0.20
N THR A 484 4.03 -4.91 -0.32
CA THR A 484 4.66 -4.52 -1.58
C THR A 484 4.59 -5.65 -2.60
N LEU A 485 4.83 -6.89 -2.16
CA LEU A 485 4.68 -8.09 -2.98
C LEU A 485 3.24 -8.27 -3.47
N GLN A 486 2.24 -8.07 -2.61
CA GLN A 486 0.83 -8.11 -2.99
C GLN A 486 0.52 -7.05 -4.05
N VAL A 487 0.89 -5.78 -3.81
CA VAL A 487 0.68 -4.69 -4.77
C VAL A 487 1.33 -5.04 -6.12
N ALA A 488 2.59 -5.44 -6.13
CA ALA A 488 3.32 -5.73 -7.35
C ALA A 488 2.67 -6.85 -8.19
N LEU A 489 2.30 -7.97 -7.54
CA LEU A 489 1.62 -9.09 -8.20
C LEU A 489 0.26 -8.68 -8.77
N HIS A 490 -0.52 -7.97 -7.97
CA HIS A 490 -1.88 -7.58 -8.31
C HIS A 490 -1.94 -6.47 -9.37
N THR A 491 -1.00 -5.52 -9.36
CA THR A 491 -0.83 -4.53 -10.43
C THR A 491 -0.43 -5.22 -11.75
N ALA A 492 0.53 -6.14 -11.72
CA ALA A 492 0.94 -6.87 -12.92
C ALA A 492 -0.20 -7.72 -13.52
N TYR A 493 -0.94 -8.42 -12.66
CA TYR A 493 -2.14 -9.17 -13.06
C TYR A 493 -3.22 -8.26 -13.68
N THR A 494 -3.51 -7.13 -13.01
CA THR A 494 -4.51 -6.16 -13.47
C THR A 494 -4.11 -5.53 -14.81
N LYS A 495 -2.82 -5.25 -15.04
CA LYS A 495 -2.30 -4.77 -16.32
C LYS A 495 -2.54 -5.75 -17.47
N ILE A 496 -2.19 -7.03 -17.27
CA ILE A 496 -2.46 -8.09 -18.27
C ILE A 496 -3.96 -8.14 -18.57
N LEU A 497 -4.83 -8.15 -17.55
CA LEU A 497 -6.28 -8.19 -17.78
C LEU A 497 -6.81 -6.94 -18.48
N SER A 498 -6.32 -5.75 -18.11
CA SER A 498 -6.76 -4.48 -18.70
C SER A 498 -6.51 -4.48 -20.21
N SER A 499 -5.31 -4.87 -20.65
CA SER A 499 -4.95 -4.87 -22.06
C SER A 499 -5.71 -5.91 -22.89
N HIS A 500 -6.18 -7.00 -22.26
CA HIS A 500 -6.98 -8.04 -22.93
C HIS A 500 -8.49 -7.77 -22.93
N ARG A 501 -8.94 -6.72 -22.20
CA ARG A 501 -10.34 -6.28 -22.16
C ARG A 501 -10.65 -5.17 -23.19
N ASP A 502 -9.65 -4.68 -23.92
CA ASP A 502 -9.82 -3.53 -24.80
C ASP A 502 -10.62 -3.80 -26.08
N ASN A 503 -11.23 -4.98 -26.23
CA ASN A 503 -12.22 -5.21 -27.27
C ASN A 503 -13.51 -4.46 -26.94
N THR A 504 -14.05 -3.72 -27.91
CA THR A 504 -15.27 -2.93 -27.75
C THR A 504 -16.36 -3.35 -28.72
N LEU A 505 -17.59 -3.18 -28.27
CA LEU A 505 -18.79 -3.21 -29.11
C LEU A 505 -19.56 -1.92 -28.91
N ASP A 506 -19.79 -1.18 -29.98
CA ASP A 506 -20.57 0.06 -29.97
C ASP A 506 -21.95 -0.16 -30.58
N LEU A 507 -22.99 0.20 -29.83
CA LEU A 507 -24.39 0.07 -30.23
C LEU A 507 -25.14 1.38 -30.00
N GLN A 508 -25.97 1.77 -30.97
CA GLN A 508 -26.99 2.78 -30.78
C GLN A 508 -28.35 2.12 -30.53
N VAL A 509 -28.96 2.38 -29.39
CA VAL A 509 -30.23 1.77 -28.97
C VAL A 509 -31.29 2.82 -28.66
N LYS A 510 -32.55 2.36 -28.61
CA LYS A 510 -33.66 3.12 -28.02
C LYS A 510 -33.28 3.66 -26.63
N MET A 511 -33.87 4.77 -26.21
CA MET A 511 -33.55 5.39 -24.93
C MET A 511 -33.69 4.39 -23.76
N MET A 512 -32.61 4.15 -23.01
CA MET A 512 -32.56 3.16 -21.93
C MET A 512 -32.28 3.85 -20.58
N PRO A 513 -33.31 4.33 -19.86
CA PRO A 513 -33.14 5.18 -18.68
C PRO A 513 -32.56 4.46 -17.47
N ASP A 514 -32.73 3.12 -17.37
CA ASP A 514 -32.21 2.34 -16.26
C ASP A 514 -30.78 1.83 -16.50
N ILE A 515 -30.09 2.23 -17.59
CA ILE A 515 -28.72 1.75 -17.86
C ILE A 515 -27.73 2.22 -16.79
N ASP A 516 -26.78 1.36 -16.43
CA ASP A 516 -25.75 1.63 -15.41
C ASP A 516 -24.45 0.88 -15.75
N LEU A 517 -23.29 1.37 -15.31
CA LEU A 517 -21.98 0.74 -15.58
C LEU A 517 -21.81 -0.61 -14.85
N ARG A 518 -22.69 -0.92 -13.89
CA ARG A 518 -22.79 -2.25 -13.25
C ARG A 518 -23.39 -3.31 -14.15
N HIS A 519 -24.05 -2.90 -15.21
CA HIS A 519 -24.86 -3.81 -16.00
C HIS A 519 -24.02 -4.68 -16.92
N THR A 520 -24.41 -5.94 -16.98
CA THR A 520 -24.06 -6.88 -18.03
C THR A 520 -25.27 -7.08 -18.91
N HIS A 521 -25.13 -6.82 -20.20
CA HIS A 521 -26.20 -7.06 -21.16
C HIS A 521 -25.90 -8.33 -21.96
N ARG A 522 -26.91 -9.19 -22.12
CA ARG A 522 -26.91 -10.25 -23.14
C ARG A 522 -27.35 -9.63 -24.44
N ILE A 523 -26.47 -9.54 -25.41
CA ILE A 523 -26.77 -8.93 -26.72
C ILE A 523 -27.17 -10.07 -27.66
N GLU A 524 -28.34 -9.93 -28.29
CA GLU A 524 -28.89 -10.88 -29.25
C GLU A 524 -29.10 -10.18 -30.60
N HIS A 525 -27.99 -9.81 -31.24
CA HIS A 525 -27.99 -9.16 -32.55
C HIS A 525 -27.55 -10.16 -33.64
N PRO A 526 -28.02 -10.06 -34.89
CA PRO A 526 -27.57 -10.96 -35.97
C PRO A 526 -26.05 -11.04 -36.15
N HIS A 527 -25.35 -9.92 -35.97
CA HIS A 527 -23.90 -9.80 -36.11
C HIS A 527 -23.10 -9.98 -34.81
N PHE A 528 -23.76 -9.98 -33.66
CA PHE A 528 -23.11 -10.11 -32.36
C PHE A 528 -24.03 -10.80 -31.36
N LYS A 529 -23.54 -11.88 -30.74
CA LYS A 529 -24.22 -12.56 -29.64
C LYS A 529 -23.28 -12.74 -28.48
N GLY A 530 -23.71 -12.38 -27.27
CA GLY A 530 -22.89 -12.64 -26.09
C GLY A 530 -23.20 -11.80 -24.88
N ASN A 531 -22.52 -12.09 -23.78
CA ASN A 531 -22.53 -11.25 -22.59
C ASN A 531 -21.42 -10.20 -22.68
N ALA A 532 -21.76 -8.93 -22.53
CA ALA A 532 -20.78 -7.86 -22.48
C ALA A 532 -21.11 -6.87 -21.36
N LYS A 533 -20.08 -6.33 -20.72
CA LYS A 533 -20.23 -5.35 -19.65
C LYS A 533 -20.34 -3.95 -20.25
N VAL A 534 -21.29 -3.15 -19.75
CA VAL A 534 -21.39 -1.73 -20.09
C VAL A 534 -20.14 -1.00 -19.62
N TYR A 535 -19.41 -0.38 -20.55
CA TYR A 535 -18.20 0.39 -20.27
C TYR A 535 -18.48 1.89 -20.23
N SER A 536 -19.30 2.36 -21.18
CA SER A 536 -19.76 3.74 -21.22
C SER A 536 -21.10 3.85 -21.92
N PHE A 537 -21.83 4.93 -21.64
CA PHE A 537 -23.06 5.25 -22.36
C PHE A 537 -23.27 6.76 -22.47
N VAL A 538 -24.03 7.15 -23.49
CA VAL A 538 -24.46 8.53 -23.73
C VAL A 538 -25.95 8.55 -24.05
N HIS A 539 -26.74 9.14 -23.17
CA HIS A 539 -28.11 9.53 -23.50
C HIS A 539 -28.09 10.83 -24.28
N SER A 540 -28.74 10.84 -25.44
CA SER A 540 -28.91 12.05 -26.26
C SER A 540 -30.38 12.34 -26.44
N PHE A 541 -30.78 13.59 -26.17
CA PHE A 541 -32.15 14.07 -26.33
C PHE A 541 -32.17 15.26 -27.27
N ASP A 542 -32.92 15.13 -28.37
CA ASP A 542 -33.32 16.23 -29.23
C ASP A 542 -34.75 16.63 -28.85
N MET A 543 -34.88 17.77 -28.18
CA MET A 543 -36.14 18.26 -27.65
C MET A 543 -37.06 18.79 -28.75
N ALA A 544 -36.49 19.27 -29.86
CA ALA A 544 -37.24 19.80 -30.99
C ALA A 544 -37.83 18.67 -31.84
N ALA A 545 -37.06 17.59 -32.04
CA ALA A 545 -37.51 16.42 -32.77
C ALA A 545 -38.32 15.43 -31.91
N GLY A 546 -38.23 15.52 -30.58
CA GLY A 546 -38.84 14.56 -29.65
C GLY A 546 -38.16 13.19 -29.73
N ILE A 547 -36.85 13.15 -30.00
CA ILE A 547 -36.07 11.91 -30.19
C ILE A 547 -35.10 11.75 -29.03
N GLY A 548 -35.23 10.64 -28.30
CA GLY A 548 -34.27 10.19 -27.30
C GLY A 548 -33.61 8.90 -27.74
N LYS A 549 -32.30 8.79 -27.53
CA LYS A 549 -31.52 7.58 -27.84
C LYS A 549 -30.41 7.36 -26.81
N THR A 550 -29.86 6.16 -26.78
CA THR A 550 -28.69 5.83 -25.95
C THR A 550 -27.63 5.18 -26.83
N ASP A 551 -26.45 5.79 -26.88
CA ASP A 551 -25.25 5.18 -27.46
C ASP A 551 -24.53 4.44 -26.33
N VAL A 552 -24.24 3.15 -26.49
CA VAL A 552 -23.61 2.31 -25.47
C VAL A 552 -22.37 1.64 -26.04
N THR A 553 -21.26 1.76 -25.32
CA THR A 553 -20.03 1.02 -25.56
C THR A 553 -19.91 -0.08 -24.53
N TYR A 554 -19.73 -1.30 -24.99
CA TYR A 554 -19.45 -2.46 -24.17
C TYR A 554 -17.97 -2.84 -24.27
N LYS A 555 -17.44 -3.45 -23.21
CA LYS A 555 -16.13 -4.13 -23.24
C LYS A 555 -16.30 -5.61 -22.91
N PHE A 556 -15.48 -6.43 -23.55
CA PHE A 556 -15.45 -7.88 -23.34
C PHE A 556 -14.03 -8.44 -23.50
N TYR A 557 -13.78 -9.54 -22.82
CA TYR A 557 -12.54 -10.31 -22.94
C TYR A 557 -12.63 -11.29 -24.11
N GLN A 558 -11.51 -11.46 -24.80
CA GLN A 558 -11.34 -12.56 -25.74
C GLN A 558 -9.98 -13.21 -25.48
N SER A 559 -10.01 -14.48 -25.09
CA SER A 559 -8.81 -15.26 -24.78
C SER A 559 -8.63 -16.38 -25.81
N ALA A 560 -7.38 -16.81 -26.03
CA ALA A 560 -7.06 -17.94 -26.91
C ALA A 560 -7.25 -19.31 -26.25
N ASP A 561 -7.28 -19.31 -24.92
CA ASP A 561 -7.12 -20.44 -24.02
C ASP A 561 -8.42 -20.82 -23.31
N GLY A 562 -9.41 -19.91 -23.23
CA GLY A 562 -10.73 -20.22 -22.65
C GLY A 562 -10.68 -20.63 -21.17
N GLY A 563 -9.57 -20.33 -20.48
CA GLY A 563 -9.25 -20.86 -19.16
C GLY A 563 -9.98 -20.16 -18.03
N ALA A 564 -10.37 -20.93 -17.00
CA ALA A 564 -10.82 -20.37 -15.73
C ALA A 564 -9.69 -19.57 -15.06
N ILE A 565 -10.05 -18.45 -14.42
CA ILE A 565 -9.10 -17.62 -13.66
C ILE A 565 -8.40 -18.49 -12.61
N GLN A 566 -7.07 -18.60 -12.70
CA GLN A 566 -6.25 -19.25 -11.68
C GLN A 566 -5.93 -18.24 -10.56
N PRO A 567 -5.98 -18.64 -9.29
CA PRO A 567 -5.54 -17.77 -8.20
C PRO A 567 -4.05 -17.45 -8.33
N LEU A 568 -3.69 -16.19 -8.04
CA LEU A 568 -2.28 -15.77 -7.98
C LEU A 568 -1.59 -16.51 -6.83
N ASN A 569 -0.43 -17.09 -7.12
CA ASN A 569 0.37 -17.75 -6.10
C ASN A 569 1.42 -16.75 -5.61
N VAL A 570 1.42 -16.47 -4.30
CA VAL A 570 2.36 -15.52 -3.71
C VAL A 570 3.63 -16.30 -3.35
N PRO A 571 4.78 -16.03 -4.00
CA PRO A 571 6.00 -16.76 -3.74
C PRO A 571 6.49 -16.54 -2.31
N ALA A 572 6.97 -17.60 -1.66
CA ALA A 572 7.59 -17.46 -0.36
C ALA A 572 8.90 -16.65 -0.45
N ARG A 573 9.08 -15.71 0.49
CA ARG A 573 10.33 -14.96 0.63
C ARG A 573 11.47 -15.90 1.03
N LYS A 574 12.53 -15.96 0.22
CA LYS A 574 13.76 -16.69 0.55
C LYS A 574 14.69 -15.78 1.35
N ARG A 575 14.91 -16.11 2.62
CA ARG A 575 15.80 -15.35 3.49
C ARG A 575 17.26 -15.75 3.35
N TYR A 576 18.18 -14.80 3.56
CA TYR A 576 19.61 -15.11 3.66
C TYR A 576 19.93 -15.94 4.91
N ALA A 577 20.50 -17.13 4.71
CA ALA A 577 20.80 -18.10 5.77
C ALA A 577 22.16 -17.90 6.47
N GLY A 578 22.97 -16.93 6.04
CA GLY A 578 24.33 -16.72 6.54
C GLY A 578 25.39 -17.55 5.81
N THR A 579 26.66 -17.22 6.06
CA THR A 579 27.81 -17.95 5.54
C THR A 579 28.24 -19.04 6.54
N PRO A 580 28.57 -20.28 6.11
CA PRO A 580 29.09 -21.30 7.01
C PRO A 580 30.33 -20.80 7.76
N SER A 581 30.44 -21.08 9.07
CA SER A 581 31.60 -20.68 9.88
C SER A 581 32.46 -21.87 10.30
N GLY A 582 33.76 -21.64 10.49
CA GLY A 582 34.70 -22.65 10.99
C GLY A 582 34.55 -23.02 12.48
N ASN A 583 35.55 -23.74 13.00
CA ASN A 583 35.55 -24.23 14.39
C ASN A 583 35.53 -23.07 15.40
N ARG A 584 34.62 -23.15 16.38
CA ARG A 584 34.42 -22.14 17.42
C ARG A 584 35.24 -22.36 18.68
N SER A 585 35.90 -23.52 18.80
CA SER A 585 36.80 -23.82 19.89
C SER A 585 38.25 -23.82 19.40
N ILE A 586 39.06 -22.94 19.99
CA ILE A 586 40.47 -22.79 19.67
C ILE A 586 41.29 -23.31 20.84
N ARG A 587 42.10 -24.33 20.58
CA ARG A 587 43.06 -24.88 21.53
C ARG A 587 44.44 -24.30 21.28
N LEU A 588 44.99 -23.66 22.30
CA LEU A 588 46.32 -23.11 22.33
C LEU A 588 47.21 -24.07 23.12
N GLY A 589 48.36 -24.38 22.55
CA GLY A 589 49.36 -25.24 23.17
C GLY A 589 50.67 -24.52 23.39
N SER A 590 51.71 -25.33 23.50
CA SER A 590 53.08 -24.90 23.75
C SER A 590 53.98 -25.19 22.55
N VAL A 591 54.74 -24.19 22.10
CA VAL A 591 55.71 -24.32 20.99
C VAL A 591 57.11 -24.02 21.49
N LEU A 592 58.07 -24.90 21.20
CA LEU A 592 59.50 -24.68 21.47
C LEU A 592 60.20 -24.22 20.19
N LEU A 593 60.85 -23.06 20.25
CA LEU A 593 61.68 -22.57 19.16
C LEU A 593 63.09 -23.22 19.22
N PRO A 594 63.71 -23.54 18.06
CA PRO A 594 65.10 -23.94 17.99
C PRO A 594 66.06 -22.92 18.62
N ALA A 595 67.17 -23.40 19.19
CA ALA A 595 68.20 -22.53 19.73
C ALA A 595 68.78 -21.61 18.63
N GLY A 596 68.88 -20.31 18.91
CA GLY A 596 69.49 -19.32 18.01
C GLY A 596 68.57 -18.70 16.94
N THR A 597 67.32 -19.13 16.79
CA THR A 597 66.38 -18.53 15.82
C THR A 597 65.53 -17.41 16.43
N VAL A 598 65.44 -16.26 15.74
CA VAL A 598 64.60 -15.10 16.12
C VAL A 598 63.39 -14.93 15.18
N ASP A 599 63.45 -15.45 13.95
CA ASP A 599 62.67 -14.86 12.85
C ASP A 599 61.26 -15.42 12.60
N ASN A 600 60.82 -16.48 13.30
CA ASN A 600 59.54 -17.13 13.01
C ASN A 600 58.61 -17.28 14.22
N ALA A 601 58.82 -16.53 15.31
CA ALA A 601 57.88 -16.54 16.44
C ALA A 601 56.46 -16.09 16.03
N ASP A 602 56.35 -15.31 14.95
CA ASP A 602 55.10 -14.70 14.54
C ASP A 602 54.03 -15.64 13.98
N GLN A 603 54.43 -16.82 13.49
CA GLN A 603 53.50 -17.81 12.92
C GLN A 603 52.87 -18.73 13.98
N TYR A 604 53.32 -18.67 15.24
CA TYR A 604 52.85 -19.54 16.31
C TYR A 604 51.85 -18.82 17.23
N GLN A 605 50.96 -19.59 17.87
CA GLN A 605 50.02 -19.11 18.89
C GLN A 605 50.07 -20.01 20.12
N GLY A 606 49.67 -19.47 21.26
CA GLY A 606 49.83 -20.09 22.57
C GLY A 606 51.14 -19.69 23.25
N GLN A 607 51.69 -20.58 24.07
CA GLN A 607 52.93 -20.37 24.79
C GLN A 607 54.13 -20.62 23.87
N ILE A 608 54.97 -19.61 23.69
CA ILE A 608 56.19 -19.72 22.88
C ILE A 608 57.39 -19.75 23.83
N MET A 609 58.15 -20.83 23.75
CA MET A 609 59.30 -21.10 24.60
C MET A 609 60.60 -21.12 23.81
N ARG A 610 61.70 -20.80 24.49
CA ARG A 610 63.06 -20.95 23.95
C ARG A 610 63.90 -21.81 24.89
N GLN A 611 64.73 -22.67 24.32
CA GLN A 611 65.73 -23.40 25.10
C GLN A 611 66.87 -22.46 25.51
N ARG A 612 67.20 -22.47 26.79
CA ARG A 612 68.30 -21.77 27.42
C ARG A 612 69.19 -22.79 28.11
N THR A 613 70.49 -22.52 28.14
CA THR A 613 71.46 -23.33 28.87
C THR A 613 72.10 -22.42 29.91
N ASP A 614 72.03 -22.80 31.18
CA ASP A 614 72.76 -22.15 32.27
C ASP A 614 73.75 -23.12 32.95
N ARG A 615 74.27 -22.72 34.12
CA ARG A 615 75.22 -23.54 34.88
C ARG A 615 74.60 -24.82 35.47
N VAL A 616 73.27 -24.94 35.47
CA VAL A 616 72.49 -26.03 36.08
C VAL A 616 71.91 -26.98 35.01
N GLY A 617 71.82 -26.53 33.76
CA GLY A 617 71.55 -27.37 32.59
C GLY A 617 70.71 -26.67 31.53
N ASP A 618 70.14 -27.47 30.63
CA ASP A 618 69.18 -26.99 29.64
C ASP A 618 67.78 -26.85 30.25
N TYR A 619 67.21 -25.66 30.16
CA TYR A 619 65.83 -25.38 30.53
C TYR A 619 65.09 -24.65 29.40
N ARG A 620 63.76 -24.64 29.45
CA ARG A 620 62.94 -23.85 28.52
C ARG A 620 62.41 -22.63 29.26
N GLU A 621 62.36 -21.50 28.59
CA GLU A 621 61.84 -20.26 29.14
C GLU A 621 60.71 -19.75 28.24
N THR A 622 59.58 -19.38 28.84
CA THR A 622 58.51 -18.69 28.13
C THR A 622 58.98 -17.29 27.75
N ILE A 623 59.11 -17.03 26.46
CA ILE A 623 59.54 -15.72 25.95
C ILE A 623 58.33 -14.85 25.59
N MET A 624 57.21 -15.44 25.16
CA MET A 624 55.98 -14.73 24.83
C MET A 624 54.77 -15.65 24.85
N PHE A 625 53.59 -15.04 24.93
CA PHE A 625 52.31 -15.71 24.71
C PHE A 625 51.55 -14.94 23.64
N LYS A 626 51.06 -15.63 22.60
CA LYS A 626 50.40 -14.99 21.46
C LYS A 626 49.02 -15.59 21.23
N VAL A 627 48.03 -14.73 21.03
CA VAL A 627 46.66 -15.15 20.65
C VAL A 627 46.39 -14.56 19.28
N ILE A 628 46.04 -15.41 18.32
CA ILE A 628 45.64 -15.01 16.98
C ILE A 628 44.15 -15.30 16.85
N THR A 629 43.37 -14.25 16.62
CA THR A 629 41.94 -14.42 16.37
C THR A 629 41.70 -14.48 14.87
N PRO A 630 40.93 -15.48 14.37
CA PRO A 630 40.60 -15.52 12.95
C PRO A 630 39.87 -14.25 12.52
N ALA A 631 40.18 -13.78 11.31
CA ALA A 631 39.37 -12.76 10.67
C ALA A 631 37.94 -13.29 10.47
N ILE A 632 36.95 -12.39 10.50
CA ILE A 632 35.61 -12.74 10.03
C ILE A 632 35.71 -12.94 8.52
N GLU A 633 35.08 -14.00 8.01
CA GLU A 633 35.13 -14.32 6.59
C GLU A 633 34.47 -13.20 5.77
N GLU A 634 35.04 -12.85 4.62
CA GLU A 634 34.52 -11.78 3.74
C GLU A 634 33.04 -12.01 3.40
N GLY A 635 32.65 -13.26 3.10
CA GLY A 635 31.24 -13.60 2.86
C GLY A 635 30.28 -13.33 4.02
N SER A 636 30.77 -13.03 5.22
CA SER A 636 29.96 -12.63 6.37
C SER A 636 30.00 -11.12 6.66
N THR A 637 30.96 -10.37 6.11
CA THR A 637 31.07 -8.91 6.26
C THR A 637 30.61 -8.16 5.02
N ASP A 638 30.81 -8.76 3.85
CA ASP A 638 30.46 -8.18 2.56
C ASP A 638 28.95 -8.19 2.34
N THR A 639 28.51 -7.34 1.42
CA THR A 639 27.08 -7.27 1.08
C THR A 639 26.63 -8.61 0.50
N ALA A 640 25.67 -9.24 1.16
CA ALA A 640 25.09 -10.50 0.71
C ALA A 640 23.95 -10.24 -0.29
N LEU A 641 23.96 -10.96 -1.40
CA LEU A 641 22.90 -10.93 -2.41
C LEU A 641 22.21 -12.29 -2.46
N VAL A 642 20.89 -12.30 -2.28
CA VAL A 642 20.05 -13.50 -2.44
C VAL A 642 19.08 -13.23 -3.57
N ILE A 643 19.13 -14.03 -4.63
CA ILE A 643 18.20 -13.95 -5.75
C ILE A 643 17.27 -15.16 -5.69
N ASN A 644 15.97 -14.90 -5.83
CA ASN A 644 14.95 -15.92 -6.01
C ASN A 644 14.13 -15.57 -7.26
N ALA A 645 13.90 -16.56 -8.12
CA ALA A 645 13.12 -16.38 -9.34
C ALA A 645 11.86 -17.25 -9.28
N HIS A 646 10.74 -16.68 -9.72
CA HIS A 646 9.45 -17.35 -9.83
C HIS A 646 8.81 -17.06 -11.18
N ALA A 647 8.10 -18.04 -11.73
CA ALA A 647 7.33 -17.87 -12.94
C ALA A 647 5.94 -18.45 -12.72
N GLN A 648 4.92 -17.69 -13.12
CA GLN A 648 3.52 -18.13 -13.03
C GLN A 648 2.79 -17.77 -14.33
N ASN A 649 1.93 -18.70 -14.78
CA ASN A 649 1.00 -18.44 -15.87
C ASN A 649 -0.31 -17.82 -15.33
N VAL A 650 -0.77 -16.77 -15.99
CA VAL A 650 -1.99 -16.02 -15.69
C VAL A 650 -3.06 -16.41 -16.70
N SER A 651 -4.27 -16.72 -16.25
CA SER A 651 -5.41 -16.98 -17.14
C SER A 651 -6.19 -15.70 -17.41
N ILE A 652 -6.59 -15.50 -18.66
CA ILE A 652 -7.43 -14.39 -19.10
C ILE A 652 -8.86 -14.94 -19.27
N PRO A 653 -9.89 -14.25 -18.77
CA PRO A 653 -11.28 -14.64 -19.03
C PRO A 653 -11.58 -14.75 -20.53
N ASN A 654 -12.48 -15.64 -20.89
CA ASN A 654 -13.03 -15.67 -22.25
C ASN A 654 -14.54 -15.46 -22.15
N ASP A 655 -15.00 -14.30 -22.58
CA ASP A 655 -16.43 -14.01 -22.55
C ASP A 655 -17.13 -14.78 -23.69
N ASP A 656 -18.34 -15.26 -23.44
CA ASP A 656 -19.18 -15.96 -24.43
C ASP A 656 -19.63 -14.95 -25.49
N VAL A 657 -18.79 -14.72 -26.50
CA VAL A 657 -19.01 -13.75 -27.57
C VAL A 657 -18.85 -14.42 -28.94
N GLU A 658 -19.86 -14.26 -29.78
CA GLU A 658 -19.93 -14.71 -31.16
C GLU A 658 -20.15 -13.51 -32.09
N ILE A 659 -19.27 -13.36 -33.08
CA ILE A 659 -19.32 -12.27 -34.07
C ILE A 659 -19.59 -12.88 -35.45
N ARG A 660 -20.55 -12.34 -36.20
CA ARG A 660 -20.96 -12.81 -37.53
C ARG A 660 -21.05 -11.65 -38.52
N LEU A 661 -20.62 -11.89 -39.75
CA LEU A 661 -20.78 -10.94 -40.86
C LEU A 661 -22.16 -11.06 -41.51
#